data_AF-A0A1Y4EN82-F1
#
_entry.id   AF-A0A1Y4EN82-F1
#
_cell.length_a   1.000
_cell.length_b   1.000
_cell.length_c   1.000
_cell.angle_alpha   90.00
_cell.angle_beta   90.00
_cell.angle_gamma   90.00
#
_symmetry.space_group_name_H-M   'P 1'
#
loop_
_entity.id
_entity.type
_entity.pdbx_description
1 polymer ?
#
loop_
_entity_poly.entity_id
_entity_poly.type
_entity_poly.pdbx_seq_one_letter_code
_entity_poly.pdbx_strand_id
1 'polypeptide(L)'
;MILLNEDWTFTAADEECDIGYAGENGVRTLDIQMSGLEYAGWDFFLDVQRKGQKDIWAVEPEALDGDLLLRIPIRRAYLIEDGPVYAQLRASAPDGRIKKSAQLMLHVKCSINSVESAPSPLPSEFAAYEARMVAIRDAVEELFGRSAVPYEIVDFCEGWAFSKDQSSWETVNIPHTCNVSDGMSGSMYRGKAYYRKDLFVSREDAAIDFVLVFCAAGQSSEIYVNGRFCDAYPGGYTPNIVDISPYLSQGSNEILIVCDNSPSEDVIPVSGDFNLNNGLHEKVYLCRVGRVSFDPQAYGMDRMHVTQNNISEQAAAFTVETAVNNRSGCSVQAAVTFTVCDTEGATVAEETVLAEIPAHTLQVVSYDGQIANPHLWDGIEDPYRYVVKAELAAPDKVDEQSVRIGFRYFSINAQQGFLLNGRPYPLRGVALHQDYPGAMSAMTQEQFHADYADIAELGCNFVRLAHYPHDAYAFEQCDALGLVVQTEIPWVNHLGPDASEAYHNSIEQNLRSMIRNYYNHPSIVFWGLSNELNCTHWNSGGTPQGGFSSEMAVAWNNEFYALAKMLDPTRYVGFTAYGPTFDGSDPDDWQADFIASNEYKGWYGGTFNQFGTQMDAYRTGTQKFWAVGEYGAGNNPNTHSDNPMETTETGSGGARHDEEYANLFHEAYLAQIQERPWLVYTAAWLLYDFAVSNRNEGGTPFLNDKGLITRDRQTKKDIYYLYQAAWSDQPVCYITSRRFRLRETATIKIKVYSNCEQLTLSRDGEPVQTLYAPVKCGCVWEFDPVAFVNASEVYTVTGIRGEEVLSDTVTFLTSAISGQILPESIAADVSKLDLQVGQAKEVHVSYVPNTANVELDYTAALTGLAGSAVPSGATVTVTASEAGSGTLNLALDWNGASVSIPVTAEETPEYLCYFDFTTGSNDDPSVEDSTGNATCTMEGFAWDETSGFTENGLKTTASGSSTEMVTISGFDLSECTNGFRMHMEYAGFASTWDRSRFFQLVDNEGTVILDCYYNSPTAAQLRIERDSNNGGLYNDYEYMLNMTHMTMDITCNNVATAAFDGAVSNDNGNIVLSDVLVAKQGGSATDTPFDMLALKPFQDVSKIYLMNRLDKTRLLHATLSKFWIEKL
;
A
#
# COMPACT_ATOMS: atom_id res chain seq x y z
N MET A 1 22.25 61.73 -0.52
CA MET A 1 23.16 60.57 -0.60
C MET A 1 22.44 59.36 -0.02
N ILE A 2 21.97 58.43 -0.86
CA ILE A 2 21.51 57.10 -0.42
C ILE A 2 22.67 56.15 -0.70
N LEU A 3 23.25 55.53 0.33
CA LEU A 3 24.33 54.54 0.19
C LEU A 3 23.69 53.15 0.11
N LEU A 4 23.85 52.47 -1.02
CA LEU A 4 23.32 51.13 -1.27
C LEU A 4 24.43 50.07 -1.25
N ASN A 5 25.31 50.19 -0.24
CA ASN A 5 26.57 49.44 0.05
C ASN A 5 27.80 50.34 -0.16
N GLU A 6 28.93 50.01 0.49
CA GLU A 6 30.09 50.91 0.72
C GLU A 6 30.73 51.52 -0.55
N ASP A 7 30.48 50.96 -1.74
CA ASP A 7 31.13 51.34 -3.01
C ASP A 7 30.27 52.19 -3.96
N TRP A 8 29.05 52.59 -3.58
CA TRP A 8 28.08 53.26 -4.47
C TRP A 8 27.56 54.57 -3.88
N THR A 9 27.78 55.68 -4.58
CA THR A 9 27.32 57.01 -4.16
C THR A 9 26.43 57.68 -5.22
N PHE A 10 25.29 58.21 -4.75
CA PHE A 10 24.41 59.07 -5.54
C PHE A 10 24.73 60.53 -5.26
N THR A 11 25.15 61.25 -6.30
CA THR A 11 25.29 62.72 -6.31
C THR A 11 24.32 63.30 -7.32
N ALA A 12 23.29 63.98 -6.84
CA ALA A 12 22.60 64.98 -7.65
C ALA A 12 23.47 66.25 -7.63
N ALA A 13 23.57 66.97 -8.75
CA ALA A 13 24.42 68.15 -8.86
C ALA A 13 24.00 69.31 -7.93
N ASP A 14 22.84 69.24 -7.26
CA ASP A 14 22.35 70.23 -6.30
C ASP A 14 21.88 69.54 -4.99
N GLU A 15 22.24 70.11 -3.84
CA GLU A 15 22.14 69.51 -2.49
C GLU A 15 20.71 69.34 -1.94
N GLU A 16 19.67 69.72 -2.68
CA GLU A 16 18.26 69.41 -2.38
C GLU A 16 17.65 68.67 -3.58
N CYS A 17 17.44 67.36 -3.49
CA CYS A 17 16.86 66.58 -4.58
C CYS A 17 15.32 66.69 -4.60
N ASP A 18 14.82 67.91 -4.80
CA ASP A 18 13.56 68.13 -5.51
C ASP A 18 13.92 68.26 -6.99
N ILE A 19 13.58 67.28 -7.83
CA ILE A 19 13.78 67.35 -9.28
C ILE A 19 12.76 68.36 -9.86
N GLY A 20 13.04 69.64 -9.69
CA GLY A 20 12.20 70.74 -10.15
C GLY A 20 12.31 71.01 -11.65
N TYR A 21 11.25 71.62 -12.21
CA TYR A 21 11.03 71.91 -13.63
C TYR A 21 12.28 72.46 -14.35
N ALA A 22 12.83 71.68 -15.27
CA ALA A 22 13.71 72.20 -16.31
C ALA A 22 12.81 72.76 -17.42
N GLY A 23 13.15 73.93 -18.00
CA GLY A 23 12.40 74.52 -19.12
C GLY A 23 12.21 73.54 -20.29
N GLU A 24 11.37 73.87 -21.28
CA GLU A 24 10.86 72.96 -22.33
C GLU A 24 11.90 72.08 -23.07
N ASN A 25 13.19 72.41 -23.01
CA ASN A 25 14.28 71.70 -23.68
C ASN A 25 15.37 71.14 -22.72
N GLY A 26 15.13 71.10 -21.41
CA GLY A 26 16.10 70.60 -20.44
C GLY A 26 15.97 69.09 -20.20
N VAL A 27 16.98 68.31 -20.56
CA VAL A 27 17.14 66.92 -20.11
C VAL A 27 17.82 66.96 -18.73
N ARG A 28 17.22 66.31 -17.72
CA ARG A 28 17.88 66.07 -16.44
C ARG A 28 18.54 64.70 -16.50
N THR A 29 19.77 64.58 -16.05
CA THR A 29 20.44 63.29 -15.89
C THR A 29 20.42 62.87 -14.44
N LEU A 30 20.10 61.61 -14.19
CA LEU A 30 20.40 60.95 -12.94
C LEU A 30 21.76 60.28 -13.10
N ASP A 31 22.72 60.73 -12.30
CA ASP A 31 24.08 60.25 -12.34
C ASP A 31 24.31 59.28 -11.18
N ILE A 32 24.77 58.07 -11.49
CA ILE A 32 25.13 57.03 -10.52
C ILE A 32 26.62 56.77 -10.67
N GLN A 33 27.42 57.03 -9.64
CA GLN A 33 28.85 56.76 -9.67
C GLN A 33 29.15 55.43 -8.98
N MET A 34 29.87 54.57 -9.69
CA MET A 34 30.39 53.29 -9.21
C MET A 34 31.89 53.39 -9.05
N SER A 35 32.42 52.97 -7.90
CA SER A 35 33.87 53.01 -7.73
C SER A 35 34.58 51.92 -8.56
N GLY A 36 35.60 52.31 -9.31
CA GLY A 36 36.36 51.43 -10.21
C GLY A 36 35.74 51.21 -11.60
N LEU A 37 36.54 50.63 -12.51
CA LEU A 37 36.21 50.44 -13.93
C LEU A 37 35.96 48.98 -14.32
N GLU A 38 35.70 48.09 -13.35
CA GLU A 38 35.49 46.65 -13.57
C GLU A 38 34.43 46.36 -14.66
N TYR A 39 33.42 47.23 -14.74
CA TYR A 39 32.28 47.09 -15.64
C TYR A 39 32.30 48.08 -16.82
N ALA A 40 33.41 48.79 -17.07
CA ALA A 40 33.48 49.83 -18.11
C ALA A 40 33.22 49.33 -19.55
N GLY A 41 33.29 48.01 -19.77
CA GLY A 41 32.96 47.36 -21.06
C GLY A 41 31.63 46.60 -21.07
N TRP A 42 30.77 46.80 -20.07
CA TRP A 42 29.46 46.16 -19.97
C TRP A 42 28.37 47.11 -20.48
N ASP A 43 27.29 46.55 -21.02
CA ASP A 43 26.10 47.30 -21.41
C ASP A 43 25.21 47.52 -20.19
N PHE A 44 24.76 48.75 -19.97
CA PHE A 44 23.89 49.11 -18.84
C PHE A 44 22.51 49.51 -19.31
N PHE A 45 21.49 49.08 -18.57
CA PHE A 45 20.11 49.46 -18.79
C PHE A 45 19.36 49.50 -17.46
N LEU A 46 18.40 50.40 -17.35
CA LEU A 46 17.59 50.55 -16.16
C LEU A 46 16.20 50.03 -16.48
N ASP A 47 15.81 48.88 -15.90
CA ASP A 47 14.40 48.49 -15.97
C ASP A 47 13.60 49.43 -15.10
N VAL A 48 12.49 49.93 -15.60
CA VAL A 48 11.61 50.83 -14.88
C VAL A 48 10.21 50.26 -14.89
N GLN A 49 9.61 50.13 -13.71
CA GLN A 49 8.26 49.65 -13.53
C GLN A 49 7.40 50.73 -12.87
N ARG A 50 6.27 51.01 -13.51
CA ARG A 50 5.29 52.00 -13.05
C ARG A 50 3.87 51.51 -13.29
N LYS A 51 3.04 51.49 -12.24
CA LYS A 51 1.62 51.06 -12.32
C LYS A 51 1.40 49.76 -13.13
N GLY A 52 2.33 48.80 -13.03
CA GLY A 52 2.28 47.53 -13.76
C GLY A 52 2.89 47.53 -15.17
N GLN A 53 3.20 48.69 -15.76
CA GLN A 53 3.91 48.79 -17.03
C GLN A 53 5.43 48.73 -16.82
N LYS A 54 6.13 47.99 -17.68
CA LYS A 54 7.60 47.88 -17.70
C LYS A 54 8.16 48.68 -18.89
N ASP A 55 9.19 49.46 -18.62
CA ASP A 55 9.93 50.27 -19.58
C ASP A 55 11.44 50.06 -19.35
N ILE A 56 12.28 50.41 -20.31
CA ILE A 56 13.74 50.32 -20.19
C ILE A 56 14.33 51.68 -20.50
N TRP A 57 15.01 52.27 -19.51
CA TRP A 57 15.69 53.55 -19.70
C TRP A 57 17.15 53.32 -20.07
N ALA A 58 17.64 54.17 -20.97
CA ALA A 58 19.03 54.17 -21.38
C ALA A 58 19.95 54.58 -20.21
N VAL A 59 21.10 53.94 -20.13
CA VAL A 59 22.16 54.27 -19.19
C VAL A 59 23.43 54.48 -19.98
N GLU A 60 24.06 55.63 -19.83
CA GLU A 60 25.31 55.99 -20.48
C GLU A 60 26.47 55.81 -19.52
N PRO A 61 27.31 54.77 -19.68
CA PRO A 61 28.54 54.64 -18.90
C PRO A 61 29.64 55.57 -19.43
N GLU A 62 30.24 56.34 -18.54
CA GLU A 62 31.40 57.19 -18.77
C GLU A 62 32.45 56.93 -17.69
N ALA A 63 33.70 56.68 -18.07
CA ALA A 63 34.80 56.58 -17.11
C ALA A 63 35.22 57.98 -16.66
N LEU A 64 35.12 58.29 -15.36
CA LEU A 64 35.48 59.58 -14.79
C LEU A 64 36.35 59.37 -13.55
N ASP A 65 37.56 59.93 -13.53
CA ASP A 65 38.50 59.91 -12.39
C ASP A 65 38.81 58.51 -11.79
N GLY A 66 38.74 57.45 -12.61
CA GLY A 66 39.00 56.07 -12.18
C GLY A 66 37.76 55.30 -11.73
N ASP A 67 36.61 55.95 -11.78
CA ASP A 67 35.29 55.41 -11.46
C ASP A 67 34.41 55.35 -12.72
N LEU A 68 33.36 54.54 -12.66
CA LEU A 68 32.35 54.43 -13.71
C LEU A 68 31.13 55.28 -13.35
N LEU A 69 30.93 56.37 -14.08
CA LEU A 69 29.76 57.22 -13.99
C LEU A 69 28.68 56.74 -14.95
N LEU A 70 27.50 56.44 -14.45
CA LEU A 70 26.34 56.03 -15.23
C LEU A 70 25.35 57.19 -15.30
N ARG A 71 25.17 57.80 -16.47
CA ARG A 71 24.20 58.88 -16.68
C ARG A 71 22.90 58.36 -17.26
N ILE A 72 21.79 58.74 -16.64
CA ILE A 72 20.45 58.28 -17.01
C ILE A 72 19.63 59.50 -17.41
N PRO A 73 19.35 59.72 -18.70
CA PRO A 73 18.54 60.85 -19.14
C PRO A 73 17.07 60.65 -18.76
N ILE A 74 16.55 61.52 -17.91
CA ILE A 74 15.14 61.54 -17.49
C ILE A 74 14.36 62.46 -18.45
N ARG A 75 13.49 61.87 -19.27
CA ARG A 75 12.57 62.61 -20.17
C ARG A 75 11.43 63.24 -19.37
N ARG A 76 10.94 64.43 -19.80
CA ARG A 76 9.73 65.08 -19.24
C ARG A 76 8.51 64.15 -19.25
N ALA A 77 8.38 63.31 -20.28
CA ALA A 77 7.29 62.33 -20.40
C ALA A 77 7.24 61.33 -19.23
N TYR A 78 8.37 61.06 -18.58
CA TYR A 78 8.45 60.14 -17.44
C TYR A 78 7.97 60.78 -16.12
N LEU A 79 7.84 62.11 -16.08
CA LEU A 79 7.55 62.90 -14.88
C LEU A 79 6.13 63.54 -14.88
N ILE A 80 5.24 63.10 -15.77
CA ILE A 80 3.92 63.76 -16.00
C ILE A 80 2.91 63.50 -14.88
N GLU A 81 3.02 62.41 -14.12
CA GLU A 81 2.08 62.07 -13.04
C GLU A 81 2.80 61.77 -11.71
N ASP A 82 2.10 61.92 -10.60
CA ASP A 82 2.57 61.54 -9.26
C ASP A 82 2.67 60.02 -9.09
N GLY A 83 3.65 59.55 -8.30
CA GLY A 83 3.69 58.18 -7.78
C GLY A 83 5.08 57.53 -7.71
N PRO A 84 5.18 56.34 -7.08
CA PRO A 84 6.42 55.58 -7.03
C PRO A 84 6.74 54.97 -8.40
N VAL A 85 8.01 55.07 -8.77
CA VAL A 85 8.61 54.43 -9.94
C VAL A 85 9.69 53.48 -9.42
N TYR A 86 9.51 52.19 -9.64
CA TYR A 86 10.49 51.20 -9.23
C TYR A 86 11.49 51.01 -10.36
N ALA A 87 12.78 50.99 -10.07
CA ALA A 87 13.83 50.85 -11.07
C ALA A 87 14.87 49.82 -10.64
N GLN A 88 15.44 49.07 -11.57
CA GLN A 88 16.54 48.15 -11.29
C GLN A 88 17.61 48.29 -12.36
N LEU A 89 18.83 48.62 -11.96
CA LEU A 89 19.96 48.72 -12.88
C LEU A 89 20.42 47.31 -13.23
N ARG A 90 20.59 47.03 -14.52
CA ARG A 90 21.19 45.81 -15.03
C ARG A 90 22.43 46.15 -15.83
N ALA A 91 23.46 45.33 -15.64
CA ALA A 91 24.69 45.36 -16.40
C ALA A 91 24.85 44.00 -17.10
N SER A 92 25.16 44.01 -18.39
CA SER A 92 25.41 42.81 -19.19
C SER A 92 26.82 42.84 -19.77
N ALA A 93 27.59 41.80 -19.52
CA ALA A 93 28.89 41.62 -20.12
C ALA A 93 28.78 41.16 -21.58
N PRO A 94 29.79 41.44 -22.42
CA PRO A 94 29.88 40.88 -23.77
C PRO A 94 29.91 39.35 -23.82
N ASP A 95 30.30 38.69 -22.72
CA ASP A 95 30.32 37.23 -22.58
C ASP A 95 29.00 36.64 -22.02
N GLY A 96 27.96 37.48 -21.87
CA GLY A 96 26.62 37.05 -21.46
C GLY A 96 26.38 37.01 -19.95
N ARG A 97 27.37 37.32 -19.11
CA ARG A 97 27.15 37.48 -17.66
C ARG A 97 26.27 38.70 -17.39
N ILE A 98 25.28 38.55 -16.52
CA ILE A 98 24.37 39.65 -16.13
C ILE A 98 24.50 39.91 -14.63
N LYS A 99 24.62 41.18 -14.25
CA LYS A 99 24.49 41.64 -12.86
C LYS A 99 23.29 42.58 -12.73
N LYS A 100 22.64 42.54 -11.57
CA LYS A 100 21.50 43.42 -11.25
C LYS A 100 21.79 44.15 -9.93
N SER A 101 21.38 45.41 -9.85
CA SER A 101 21.39 46.17 -8.60
C SER A 101 20.22 45.76 -7.70
N ALA A 102 20.24 46.23 -6.45
CA ALA A 102 19.03 46.33 -5.65
C ALA A 102 17.98 47.19 -6.39
N GLN A 103 16.70 46.92 -6.12
CA GLN A 103 15.61 47.71 -6.68
C GLN A 103 15.57 49.09 -5.99
N LEU A 104 15.54 50.13 -6.80
CA LEU A 104 15.40 51.53 -6.42
C LEU A 104 13.91 51.91 -6.47
N MET A 105 13.45 52.70 -5.51
CA MET A 105 12.13 53.33 -5.58
C MET A 105 12.31 54.84 -5.67
N LEU A 106 11.89 55.41 -6.80
CA LEU A 106 11.92 56.85 -7.08
C LEU A 106 10.52 57.42 -6.83
N HIS A 107 10.41 58.42 -5.96
CA HIS A 107 9.14 59.15 -5.76
C HIS A 107 9.08 60.34 -6.70
N VAL A 108 8.14 60.31 -7.65
CA VAL A 108 7.91 61.40 -8.60
C VAL A 108 6.79 62.30 -8.08
N LYS A 109 7.06 63.61 -8.02
CA LYS A 109 6.06 64.67 -7.78
C LYS A 109 5.86 65.52 -9.04
N CYS A 110 4.61 65.71 -9.44
CA CYS A 110 4.16 66.51 -10.57
C CYS A 110 4.17 67.99 -10.15
N SER A 111 4.95 68.81 -10.85
CA SER A 111 4.94 70.26 -10.65
C SER A 111 3.83 70.91 -11.48
N ILE A 112 3.10 71.85 -10.88
CA ILE A 112 1.82 72.45 -11.33
C ILE A 112 1.83 73.17 -12.71
N ASN A 113 2.96 73.27 -13.43
CA ASN A 113 3.10 74.13 -14.63
C ASN A 113 3.47 73.40 -15.94
N SER A 114 2.78 72.31 -16.28
CA SER A 114 3.00 71.63 -17.57
C SER A 114 2.01 72.12 -18.64
N VAL A 115 2.39 73.11 -19.45
CA VAL A 115 1.64 73.52 -20.66
C VAL A 115 1.83 72.46 -21.76
N GLU A 116 0.74 72.21 -22.49
CA GLU A 116 0.69 71.41 -23.73
C GLU A 116 1.66 71.97 -24.79
N SER A 117 2.80 71.32 -24.95
CA SER A 117 3.64 71.47 -26.15
C SER A 117 4.17 70.09 -26.57
N ALA A 118 3.98 69.76 -27.85
CA ALA A 118 4.46 68.51 -28.43
C ALA A 118 6.00 68.50 -28.46
N PRO A 119 6.66 67.38 -28.10
CA PRO A 119 8.11 67.32 -28.04
C PRO A 119 8.75 67.39 -29.44
N SER A 120 9.83 68.17 -29.57
CA SER A 120 10.72 68.14 -30.73
C SER A 120 11.53 66.82 -30.75
N PRO A 121 11.88 66.25 -31.92
CA PRO A 121 12.67 65.03 -31.98
C PRO A 121 14.10 65.24 -31.44
N LEU A 122 14.66 64.18 -30.85
CA LEU A 122 16.00 64.11 -30.25
C LEU A 122 17.13 64.35 -31.28
N PRO A 123 18.35 64.70 -30.83
CA PRO A 123 19.56 64.66 -31.66
C PRO A 123 19.72 63.28 -32.34
N SER A 124 20.19 63.29 -33.59
CA SER A 124 20.22 62.12 -34.50
C SER A 124 20.98 60.90 -33.99
N GLU A 125 21.88 61.09 -33.02
CA GLU A 125 22.67 60.02 -32.39
C GLU A 125 21.84 59.12 -31.46
N PHE A 126 20.77 59.65 -30.84
CA PHE A 126 19.87 58.86 -29.99
C PHE A 126 18.82 58.08 -30.77
N ALA A 127 18.37 58.62 -31.92
CA ALA A 127 17.44 57.91 -32.80
C ALA A 127 18.09 56.68 -33.46
N ALA A 128 19.39 56.76 -33.79
CA ALA A 128 20.15 55.63 -34.31
C ALA A 128 20.37 54.53 -33.26
N TYR A 129 20.56 54.93 -32.00
CA TYR A 129 20.67 54.00 -30.87
C TYR A 129 19.33 53.31 -30.56
N GLU A 130 18.23 54.08 -30.49
CA GLU A 130 16.88 53.53 -30.29
C GLU A 130 16.50 52.58 -31.42
N ALA A 131 16.79 52.93 -32.68
CA ALA A 131 16.61 52.05 -33.82
C ALA A 131 17.49 50.78 -33.75
N ARG A 132 18.72 50.87 -33.23
CA ARG A 132 19.60 49.71 -33.03
C ARG A 132 19.10 48.80 -31.91
N MET A 133 18.59 49.36 -30.81
CA MET A 133 18.05 48.59 -29.68
C MET A 133 16.70 47.95 -30.03
N VAL A 134 15.85 48.65 -30.79
CA VAL A 134 14.64 48.07 -31.39
C VAL A 134 15.03 46.98 -32.39
N ALA A 135 16.01 47.21 -33.26
CA ALA A 135 16.48 46.17 -34.18
C ALA A 135 17.12 44.97 -33.47
N ILE A 136 17.78 45.15 -32.32
CA ILE A 136 18.30 44.04 -31.50
C ILE A 136 17.15 43.32 -30.80
N ARG A 137 16.17 44.03 -30.23
CA ARG A 137 14.96 43.42 -29.66
C ARG A 137 14.21 42.62 -30.72
N ASP A 138 13.96 43.23 -31.87
CA ASP A 138 13.23 42.62 -32.98
C ASP A 138 14.04 41.46 -33.58
N ALA A 139 15.37 41.57 -33.70
CA ALA A 139 16.22 40.45 -34.14
C ALA A 139 16.31 39.33 -33.10
N VAL A 140 16.22 39.63 -31.80
CA VAL A 140 16.14 38.65 -30.72
C VAL A 140 14.77 37.98 -30.73
N GLU A 141 13.68 38.73 -30.89
CA GLU A 141 12.33 38.21 -31.10
C GLU A 141 12.21 37.41 -32.41
N GLU A 142 12.94 37.76 -33.47
CA GLU A 142 12.98 37.03 -34.74
C GLU A 142 13.88 35.78 -34.69
N LEU A 143 14.94 35.81 -33.86
CA LEU A 143 15.76 34.63 -33.50
C LEU A 143 14.99 33.65 -32.60
N PHE A 144 14.10 34.13 -31.73
CA PHE A 144 13.22 33.31 -30.89
C PHE A 144 11.86 33.00 -31.56
N GLY A 145 11.50 33.73 -32.61
CA GLY A 145 10.30 33.52 -33.43
C GLY A 145 10.45 32.38 -34.46
N ARG A 146 11.63 31.74 -34.51
CA ARG A 146 11.89 30.55 -35.32
C ARG A 146 12.43 29.41 -34.47
N SER A 147 11.53 28.78 -33.73
CA SER A 147 11.42 27.32 -33.77
C SER A 147 10.06 26.97 -33.20
N ALA A 148 9.18 26.42 -34.05
CA ALA A 148 8.14 25.52 -33.59
C ALA A 148 8.85 24.37 -32.89
N VAL A 149 9.19 24.53 -31.60
CA VAL A 149 9.71 23.41 -30.82
C VAL A 149 8.48 22.57 -30.51
N PRO A 150 8.38 21.37 -31.11
CA PRO A 150 7.22 20.53 -30.88
C PRO A 150 7.16 20.18 -29.39
N TYR A 151 5.95 20.08 -28.87
CA TYR A 151 5.73 19.51 -27.55
C TYR A 151 6.34 18.10 -27.49
N GLU A 152 7.21 17.86 -26.53
CA GLU A 152 7.90 16.58 -26.33
C GLU A 152 7.60 16.08 -24.90
N ILE A 153 7.09 14.85 -24.81
CA ILE A 153 6.96 14.13 -23.54
C ILE A 153 8.18 13.23 -23.41
N VAL A 154 8.99 13.45 -22.39
CA VAL A 154 10.14 12.61 -22.06
C VAL A 154 9.77 11.73 -20.87
N ASP A 155 9.93 10.41 -21.03
CA ASP A 155 9.91 9.49 -19.90
C ASP A 155 11.05 9.89 -18.94
N PHE A 156 10.69 10.39 -17.77
CA PHE A 156 11.62 10.94 -16.81
C PHE A 156 11.90 9.97 -15.67
N CYS A 157 11.74 8.65 -15.89
CA CYS A 157 11.78 7.66 -14.83
C CYS A 157 13.16 7.08 -14.48
N GLU A 158 14.15 7.13 -15.38
CA GLU A 158 15.44 6.46 -15.13
C GLU A 158 16.41 7.28 -14.27
N GLY A 159 17.22 6.60 -13.45
CA GLY A 159 18.43 7.18 -12.85
C GLY A 159 18.21 8.25 -11.78
N TRP A 160 17.15 8.14 -10.99
CA TRP A 160 16.93 9.01 -9.82
C TRP A 160 17.84 8.62 -8.67
N ALA A 161 18.35 9.60 -7.92
CA ALA A 161 19.00 9.34 -6.64
C ALA A 161 17.95 9.35 -5.52
N PHE A 162 17.86 8.28 -4.75
CA PHE A 162 16.88 8.10 -3.67
C PHE A 162 17.55 8.00 -2.29
N SER A 163 16.90 8.53 -1.26
CA SER A 163 17.33 8.42 0.14
C SER A 163 16.15 8.54 1.12
N LYS A 164 16.18 7.83 2.27
CA LYS A 164 15.23 8.01 3.37
C LYS A 164 15.62 9.13 4.35
N ASP A 165 16.90 9.52 4.38
CA ASP A 165 17.45 10.43 5.41
C ASP A 165 18.44 11.48 4.86
N GLN A 166 18.63 11.50 3.53
CA GLN A 166 19.60 12.32 2.78
C GLN A 166 21.09 12.03 3.09
N SER A 167 21.39 11.00 3.89
CA SER A 167 22.78 10.67 4.28
C SER A 167 23.44 9.73 3.28
N SER A 168 22.70 8.72 2.79
CA SER A 168 23.12 7.79 1.74
C SER A 168 22.13 7.83 0.58
N TRP A 169 22.67 7.89 -0.64
CA TRP A 169 21.88 7.96 -1.88
C TRP A 169 22.12 6.71 -2.72
N GLU A 170 21.04 6.08 -3.16
CA GLU A 170 21.06 4.96 -4.11
C GLU A 170 20.42 5.36 -5.44
N THR A 171 20.87 4.79 -6.55
CA THR A 171 20.25 5.05 -7.86
C THR A 171 19.09 4.09 -8.07
N VAL A 172 17.91 4.64 -8.35
CA VAL A 172 16.68 3.90 -8.60
C VAL A 172 16.03 4.35 -9.91
N ASN A 173 15.17 3.49 -10.45
CA ASN A 173 14.28 3.83 -11.55
C ASN A 173 12.86 3.95 -11.00
N ILE A 174 12.08 4.85 -11.59
CA ILE A 174 10.65 5.02 -11.30
C ILE A 174 9.85 4.07 -12.22
N PRO A 175 8.74 3.49 -11.76
CA PRO A 175 8.15 3.62 -10.43
C PRO A 175 9.02 3.02 -9.32
N HIS A 176 9.06 3.68 -8.16
CA HIS A 176 9.81 3.26 -6.98
C HIS A 176 9.05 3.58 -5.70
N THR A 177 9.06 2.63 -4.75
CA THR A 177 8.62 2.85 -3.38
C THR A 177 9.67 2.37 -2.39
N CYS A 178 9.84 3.10 -1.30
CA CYS A 178 10.80 2.74 -0.27
C CYS A 178 10.31 1.65 0.70
N ASN A 179 9.10 1.13 0.45
CA ASN A 179 8.43 0.10 1.25
C ASN A 179 8.53 -1.32 0.68
N VAL A 180 9.28 -1.52 -0.41
CA VAL A 180 9.47 -2.85 -1.02
C VAL A 180 9.93 -3.91 -0.01
N SER A 181 10.87 -3.56 0.88
CA SER A 181 11.45 -4.49 1.85
C SER A 181 10.68 -4.60 3.17
N ASP A 182 9.86 -3.60 3.52
CA ASP A 182 9.23 -3.49 4.85
C ASP A 182 7.69 -3.46 4.83
N GLY A 183 7.08 -3.53 3.64
CA GLY A 183 5.62 -3.50 3.48
C GLY A 183 4.89 -4.71 4.08
N MET A 184 5.58 -5.81 4.37
CA MET A 184 5.05 -6.94 5.15
C MET A 184 5.68 -6.99 6.55
N SER A 185 5.61 -5.87 7.26
CA SER A 185 6.12 -5.76 8.62
C SER A 185 5.27 -4.78 9.43
N GLY A 186 5.06 -5.08 10.71
CA GLY A 186 4.47 -4.13 11.66
C GLY A 186 5.32 -2.86 11.89
N SER A 187 6.55 -2.83 11.36
CA SER A 187 7.46 -1.67 11.38
C SER A 187 7.66 -1.04 9.99
N MET A 188 6.69 -1.19 9.06
CA MET A 188 6.71 -0.52 7.75
C MET A 188 7.11 0.96 7.89
N TYR A 189 8.05 1.42 7.06
CA TYR A 189 8.55 2.79 7.15
C TYR A 189 7.46 3.83 6.83
N ARG A 190 7.24 4.73 7.79
CA ARG A 190 6.36 5.91 7.71
C ARG A 190 7.20 7.18 7.97
N GLY A 191 7.51 7.96 6.94
CA GLY A 191 8.42 9.09 7.03
C GLY A 191 8.67 9.78 5.69
N LYS A 192 9.77 10.55 5.60
CA LYS A 192 10.15 11.26 4.37
C LYS A 192 11.04 10.41 3.46
N ALA A 193 10.80 10.50 2.16
CA ALA A 193 11.57 9.86 1.11
C ALA A 193 11.99 10.94 0.09
N TYR A 194 13.28 11.01 -0.21
CA TYR A 194 13.88 12.06 -1.02
C TYR A 194 14.32 11.48 -2.37
N TYR A 195 13.88 12.10 -3.46
CA TYR A 195 14.25 11.75 -4.82
C TYR A 195 14.89 12.94 -5.50
N ARG A 196 16.11 12.78 -6.00
CA ARG A 196 16.85 13.83 -6.69
C ARG A 196 17.19 13.43 -8.12
N LYS A 197 17.04 14.36 -9.05
CA LYS A 197 17.46 14.21 -10.44
C LYS A 197 18.02 15.51 -10.99
N ASP A 198 19.09 15.40 -11.76
CA ASP A 198 19.66 16.54 -12.47
C ASP A 198 18.94 16.73 -13.81
N LEU A 199 18.63 17.99 -14.13
CA LEU A 199 18.10 18.42 -15.42
C LEU A 199 19.04 19.44 -16.04
N PHE A 200 19.61 19.12 -17.20
CA PHE A 200 20.41 20.06 -17.96
C PHE A 200 19.53 20.89 -18.88
N VAL A 201 19.60 22.22 -18.74
CA VAL A 201 18.90 23.19 -19.59
C VAL A 201 19.93 23.92 -20.44
N SER A 202 19.91 23.69 -21.74
CA SER A 202 20.81 24.33 -22.70
C SER A 202 20.39 25.78 -22.99
N ARG A 203 21.23 26.51 -23.73
CA ARG A 203 20.84 27.84 -24.23
C ARG A 203 19.71 27.77 -25.26
N GLU A 204 19.64 26.67 -26.00
CA GLU A 204 18.63 26.43 -27.03
C GLU A 204 17.25 26.19 -26.41
N ASP A 205 17.20 25.74 -25.15
CA ASP A 205 15.97 25.54 -24.39
C ASP A 205 15.32 26.85 -23.90
N ALA A 206 15.91 28.02 -24.15
CA ALA A 206 15.36 29.31 -23.68
C ALA A 206 13.96 29.63 -24.25
N ALA A 207 13.56 28.96 -25.34
CA ALA A 207 12.27 29.12 -25.99
C ALA A 207 11.21 28.11 -25.54
N ILE A 208 11.54 27.17 -24.65
CA ILE A 208 10.61 26.17 -24.13
C ILE A 208 10.42 26.29 -22.62
N ASP A 209 9.27 25.83 -22.17
CA ASP A 209 8.90 25.67 -20.77
C ASP A 209 8.98 24.18 -20.40
N PHE A 210 9.24 23.88 -19.13
CA PHE A 210 9.39 22.53 -18.59
C PHE A 210 8.29 22.28 -17.56
N VAL A 211 7.51 21.23 -17.78
CA VAL A 211 6.43 20.80 -16.87
C VAL A 211 6.70 19.37 -16.42
N LEU A 212 6.63 19.13 -15.11
CA LEU A 212 6.63 17.79 -14.55
C LEU A 212 5.21 17.27 -14.42
N VAL A 213 4.97 16.05 -14.86
CA VAL A 213 3.71 15.32 -14.67
C VAL A 213 4.02 14.09 -13.82
N PHE A 214 3.57 14.11 -12.58
CA PHE A 214 3.61 12.97 -11.68
C PHE A 214 2.30 12.22 -11.83
N CYS A 215 2.32 10.94 -12.21
CA CYS A 215 1.11 10.13 -12.25
C CYS A 215 0.59 9.84 -10.83
N ALA A 216 1.50 9.54 -9.89
CA ALA A 216 1.21 9.49 -8.46
C ALA A 216 2.50 9.56 -7.61
N ALA A 217 2.43 10.20 -6.43
CA ALA A 217 3.53 10.33 -5.49
C ALA A 217 3.03 10.22 -4.03
N GLY A 218 3.20 9.06 -3.41
CA GLY A 218 2.62 8.71 -2.12
C GLY A 218 3.36 9.29 -0.91
N GLN A 219 2.70 9.83 0.14
CA GLN A 219 1.27 10.19 0.27
C GLN A 219 1.02 11.70 0.15
N SER A 220 2.03 12.49 0.48
CA SER A 220 2.13 13.90 0.12
C SER A 220 3.48 14.13 -0.56
N SER A 221 3.58 15.15 -1.41
CA SER A 221 4.82 15.49 -2.07
C SER A 221 5.13 16.99 -2.02
N GLU A 222 6.39 17.33 -1.86
CA GLU A 222 6.94 18.68 -2.00
C GLU A 222 7.98 18.68 -3.12
N ILE A 223 7.94 19.69 -3.97
CA ILE A 223 8.80 19.80 -5.16
C ILE A 223 9.72 21.01 -4.98
N TYR A 224 11.01 20.79 -5.18
CA TYR A 224 12.03 21.81 -5.11
C TYR A 224 12.90 21.79 -6.37
N VAL A 225 13.24 22.97 -6.88
CA VAL A 225 14.19 23.12 -7.99
C VAL A 225 15.26 24.11 -7.57
N ASN A 226 16.53 23.70 -7.66
CA ASN A 226 17.69 24.45 -7.20
C ASN A 226 17.53 24.97 -5.76
N GLY A 227 16.98 24.12 -4.88
CA GLY A 227 16.71 24.44 -3.47
C GLY A 227 15.55 25.42 -3.23
N ARG A 228 14.78 25.80 -4.27
CA ARG A 228 13.60 26.68 -4.13
C ARG A 228 12.34 25.84 -4.16
N PHE A 229 11.43 26.11 -3.24
CA PHE A 229 10.10 25.48 -3.20
C PHE A 229 9.30 25.87 -4.46
N CYS A 230 8.72 24.86 -5.12
CA CYS A 230 7.93 25.01 -6.33
C CYS A 230 6.44 24.76 -6.06
N ASP A 231 6.12 23.60 -5.48
CA ASP A 231 4.74 23.15 -5.28
C ASP A 231 4.65 22.08 -4.17
N ALA A 232 3.46 21.86 -3.64
CA ALA A 232 3.14 20.78 -2.70
C ALA A 232 1.78 20.16 -3.02
N TYR A 233 1.69 18.84 -2.93
CA TYR A 233 0.50 18.08 -3.30
C TYR A 233 0.06 17.10 -2.18
N PRO A 234 -1.13 17.29 -1.58
CA PRO A 234 -1.66 16.41 -0.53
C PRO A 234 -2.48 15.26 -1.13
N GLY A 235 -1.81 14.30 -1.77
CA GLY A 235 -2.46 13.13 -2.35
C GLY A 235 -1.45 12.12 -2.91
N GLY A 236 -1.68 10.83 -2.65
CA GLY A 236 -0.74 9.77 -3.00
C GLY A 236 -1.05 9.00 -4.27
N TYR A 237 -2.21 9.21 -4.88
CA TYR A 237 -2.77 8.28 -5.90
C TYR A 237 -3.42 9.01 -7.08
N THR A 238 -3.27 10.33 -7.15
CA THR A 238 -3.84 11.13 -8.24
C THR A 238 -2.75 11.99 -8.87
N PRO A 239 -2.86 12.32 -10.16
CA PRO A 239 -1.78 13.03 -10.84
C PRO A 239 -1.57 14.45 -10.33
N ASN A 240 -0.31 14.90 -10.34
CA ASN A 240 0.08 16.30 -10.12
C ASN A 240 0.87 16.84 -11.31
N ILE A 241 0.57 18.07 -11.74
CA ILE A 241 1.15 18.69 -12.94
C ILE A 241 1.73 20.05 -12.58
N VAL A 242 3.05 20.19 -12.66
CA VAL A 242 3.79 21.33 -12.09
C VAL A 242 4.69 21.98 -13.13
N ASP A 243 4.49 23.27 -13.37
CA ASP A 243 5.38 24.09 -14.18
C ASP A 243 6.64 24.47 -13.38
N ILE A 244 7.78 23.90 -13.76
CA ILE A 244 9.07 24.14 -13.10
C ILE A 244 9.91 25.21 -13.79
N SER A 245 9.49 25.69 -14.96
CA SER A 245 10.22 26.68 -15.77
C SER A 245 10.67 27.92 -15.00
N PRO A 246 9.84 28.52 -14.11
CA PRO A 246 10.25 29.71 -13.35
C PRO A 246 11.42 29.49 -12.38
N TYR A 247 11.74 28.24 -12.07
CA TYR A 247 12.75 27.86 -11.08
C TYR A 247 14.06 27.35 -11.71
N LEU A 248 14.05 27.11 -13.02
CA LEU A 248 15.20 26.64 -13.79
C LEU A 248 16.16 27.78 -14.13
N SER A 249 17.42 27.41 -14.33
CA SER A 249 18.51 28.26 -14.80
C SER A 249 19.24 27.55 -15.94
N GLN A 250 19.92 28.30 -16.82
CA GLN A 250 20.76 27.69 -17.84
C GLN A 250 21.88 26.86 -17.19
N GLY A 251 22.13 25.66 -17.72
CA GLY A 251 23.10 24.70 -17.21
C GLY A 251 22.43 23.59 -16.41
N SER A 252 23.15 23.05 -15.42
CA SER A 252 22.64 21.98 -14.56
C SER A 252 21.67 22.53 -13.53
N ASN A 253 20.54 21.87 -13.38
CA ASN A 253 19.53 22.15 -12.36
C ASN A 253 19.31 20.91 -11.52
N GLU A 254 19.15 21.09 -10.22
CA GLU A 254 18.76 20.01 -9.32
C GLU A 254 17.24 20.03 -9.13
N ILE A 255 16.57 18.91 -9.38
CA ILE A 255 15.18 18.68 -9.01
C ILE A 255 15.19 17.76 -7.80
N LEU A 256 14.53 18.17 -6.71
CA LEU A 256 14.35 17.39 -5.50
C LEU A 256 12.85 17.24 -5.21
N ILE A 257 12.40 15.99 -5.07
CA ILE A 257 11.05 15.62 -4.67
C ILE A 257 11.11 14.99 -3.29
N VAL A 258 10.27 15.47 -2.38
CA VAL A 258 10.14 14.93 -1.03
C VAL A 258 8.77 14.28 -0.92
N CYS A 259 8.72 12.96 -0.91
CA CYS A 259 7.51 12.20 -0.62
C CYS A 259 7.40 11.96 0.89
N ASP A 260 6.21 12.04 1.47
CA ASP A 260 5.99 11.81 2.90
C ASP A 260 4.72 10.98 3.11
N ASN A 261 4.87 9.84 3.78
CA ASN A 261 3.76 8.99 4.22
C ASN A 261 3.60 8.96 5.74
N SER A 262 4.22 9.88 6.48
CA SER A 262 4.00 10.02 7.92
C SER A 262 2.50 10.08 8.24
N PRO A 263 2.04 9.52 9.38
CA PRO A 263 0.64 9.62 9.77
C PRO A 263 0.17 11.08 9.76
N SER A 264 -0.93 11.36 9.09
CA SER A 264 -1.48 12.70 8.91
C SER A 264 -3.00 12.66 9.01
N GLU A 265 -3.57 13.64 9.69
CA GLU A 265 -5.02 13.83 9.82
C GLU A 265 -5.58 14.76 8.73
N ASP A 266 -4.69 15.42 7.97
CA ASP A 266 -4.99 16.45 6.98
C ASP A 266 -4.96 15.92 5.53
N VAL A 267 -4.52 14.68 5.31
CA VAL A 267 -4.34 14.10 3.96
C VAL A 267 -5.08 12.77 3.89
N ILE A 268 -5.91 12.59 2.86
CA ILE A 268 -6.57 11.32 2.60
C ILE A 268 -5.61 10.31 1.93
N PRO A 269 -5.61 9.02 2.31
CA PRO A 269 -6.36 8.43 3.43
C PRO A 269 -5.65 8.67 4.78
N VAL A 270 -6.45 8.93 5.82
CA VAL A 270 -5.95 9.02 7.22
C VAL A 270 -5.53 7.65 7.72
N SER A 271 -6.36 6.63 7.47
CA SER A 271 -6.05 5.22 7.74
C SER A 271 -6.67 4.35 6.65
N GLY A 272 -6.30 3.08 6.62
CA GLY A 272 -6.80 2.12 5.65
C GLY A 272 -6.45 0.70 6.06
N ASP A 273 -7.22 -0.26 5.59
CA ASP A 273 -6.88 -1.68 5.67
C ASP A 273 -5.95 -2.09 4.51
N PHE A 274 -4.97 -1.23 4.21
CA PHE A 274 -3.98 -1.38 3.14
C PHE A 274 -2.75 -0.52 3.47
N ASN A 275 -1.63 -0.81 2.81
CA ASN A 275 -0.39 -0.09 3.04
C ASN A 275 -0.40 1.29 2.37
N LEU A 276 -0.12 2.32 3.15
CA LEU A 276 0.14 3.69 2.69
C LEU A 276 1.59 3.80 2.20
N ASN A 277 1.86 3.25 1.02
CA ASN A 277 3.20 3.22 0.42
C ASN A 277 3.75 4.63 0.14
N ASN A 278 5.06 4.79 0.25
CA ASN A 278 5.78 6.05 0.09
C ASN A 278 6.68 6.03 -1.15
N GLY A 279 6.65 7.12 -1.92
CA GLY A 279 7.56 7.33 -3.02
C GLY A 279 6.88 7.72 -4.32
N LEU A 280 7.71 7.83 -5.37
CA LEU A 280 7.29 8.03 -6.75
C LEU A 280 6.87 6.67 -7.33
N HIS A 281 5.75 6.14 -6.88
CA HIS A 281 5.31 4.77 -7.18
C HIS A 281 4.57 4.62 -8.52
N GLU A 282 4.44 5.70 -9.29
CA GLU A 282 3.99 5.69 -10.69
C GLU A 282 4.90 6.59 -11.53
N LYS A 283 4.70 6.60 -12.86
CA LYS A 283 5.57 7.31 -13.80
C LYS A 283 5.66 8.82 -13.53
N VAL A 284 6.82 9.38 -13.88
CA VAL A 284 7.05 10.82 -13.95
C VAL A 284 7.45 11.18 -15.37
N TYR A 285 6.74 12.12 -15.98
CA TYR A 285 7.08 12.68 -17.28
C TYR A 285 7.65 14.10 -17.16
N LEU A 286 8.62 14.42 -18.00
CA LEU A 286 9.10 15.77 -18.23
C LEU A 286 8.59 16.23 -19.59
N CYS A 287 7.65 17.17 -19.59
CA CYS A 287 7.12 17.77 -20.79
C CYS A 287 7.93 19.02 -21.14
N ARG A 288 8.45 19.06 -22.37
CA ARG A 288 9.08 20.24 -22.99
C ARG A 288 8.03 20.92 -23.85
N VAL A 289 7.69 22.15 -23.50
CA VAL A 289 6.48 22.83 -23.97
C VAL A 289 6.87 24.09 -24.71
N GLY A 290 6.41 24.25 -25.96
CA GLY A 290 6.59 25.50 -26.70
C GLY A 290 5.82 26.67 -26.07
N ARG A 291 6.15 27.90 -26.48
CA ARG A 291 5.45 29.13 -26.01
C ARG A 291 3.96 29.16 -26.33
N VAL A 292 3.54 28.43 -27.35
CA VAL A 292 2.14 28.23 -27.72
C VAL A 292 1.91 26.72 -27.76
N SER A 293 1.07 26.21 -26.88
CA SER A 293 0.87 24.77 -26.68
C SER A 293 -0.54 24.48 -26.18
N PHE A 294 -0.94 23.20 -26.20
CA PHE A 294 -2.03 22.75 -25.35
C PHE A 294 -1.61 22.82 -23.88
N ASP A 295 -2.54 23.18 -23.00
CA ASP A 295 -2.27 23.35 -21.59
C ASP A 295 -2.47 22.05 -20.80
N PRO A 296 -1.42 21.52 -20.15
CA PRO A 296 -1.53 20.26 -19.42
C PRO A 296 -2.31 20.38 -18.11
N GLN A 297 -2.58 21.58 -17.58
CA GLN A 297 -3.29 21.75 -16.32
C GLN A 297 -4.81 21.83 -16.49
N ALA A 298 -5.28 22.42 -17.59
CA ALA A 298 -6.71 22.63 -17.84
C ALA A 298 -7.51 21.32 -17.91
N TYR A 299 -7.01 20.33 -18.66
CA TYR A 299 -7.71 19.07 -18.94
C TYR A 299 -6.93 17.82 -18.51
N GLY A 300 -5.89 17.99 -17.67
CA GLY A 300 -5.10 16.89 -17.13
C GLY A 300 -4.07 16.33 -18.12
N MET A 301 -3.57 15.12 -17.84
CA MET A 301 -2.49 14.46 -18.60
C MET A 301 -2.81 14.32 -20.10
N ASP A 302 -4.08 14.06 -20.43
CA ASP A 302 -4.57 13.97 -21.81
C ASP A 302 -4.66 15.32 -22.54
N ARG A 303 -4.67 16.41 -21.77
CA ARG A 303 -4.81 17.82 -22.18
C ARG A 303 -5.97 18.10 -23.15
N MET A 304 -6.94 17.19 -23.21
CA MET A 304 -8.25 17.36 -23.83
C MET A 304 -9.29 16.52 -23.09
N HIS A 305 -10.55 16.93 -23.14
CA HIS A 305 -11.69 16.10 -22.73
C HIS A 305 -12.60 15.83 -23.92
N VAL A 306 -13.12 14.60 -24.01
CA VAL A 306 -14.12 14.21 -25.00
C VAL A 306 -15.44 13.84 -24.31
N THR A 307 -16.38 14.77 -24.35
CA THR A 307 -17.71 14.63 -23.72
C THR A 307 -18.66 13.92 -24.67
N GLN A 308 -19.28 12.83 -24.20
CA GLN A 308 -20.28 12.07 -24.96
C GLN A 308 -21.68 12.62 -24.65
N ASN A 309 -22.21 13.48 -25.54
CA ASN A 309 -23.43 14.24 -25.28
C ASN A 309 -24.71 13.40 -25.47
N ASN A 310 -24.78 12.66 -26.58
CA ASN A 310 -25.94 11.82 -26.90
C ASN A 310 -25.49 10.68 -27.82
N ILE A 311 -25.39 9.48 -27.26
CA ILE A 311 -24.91 8.28 -27.95
C ILE A 311 -26.05 7.29 -28.13
N SER A 312 -26.15 6.71 -29.32
CA SER A 312 -27.11 5.68 -29.70
C SER A 312 -26.50 4.80 -30.80
N GLU A 313 -27.16 3.70 -31.15
CA GLU A 313 -26.79 2.89 -32.31
C GLU A 313 -26.84 3.69 -33.64
N GLN A 314 -27.65 4.76 -33.72
CA GLN A 314 -27.82 5.53 -34.96
C GLN A 314 -26.87 6.72 -35.08
N ALA A 315 -26.43 7.30 -33.95
CA ALA A 315 -25.54 8.44 -33.94
C ALA A 315 -24.79 8.58 -32.61
N ALA A 316 -23.55 9.06 -32.69
CA ALA A 316 -22.74 9.53 -31.56
C ALA A 316 -22.50 11.04 -31.70
N ALA A 317 -23.15 11.85 -30.88
CA ALA A 317 -22.87 13.28 -30.75
C ALA A 317 -21.88 13.51 -29.59
N PHE A 318 -20.83 14.28 -29.83
CA PHE A 318 -19.73 14.49 -28.89
C PHE A 318 -19.17 15.91 -28.96
N THR A 319 -18.49 16.33 -27.89
CA THR A 319 -17.73 17.58 -27.84
C THR A 319 -16.29 17.25 -27.48
N VAL A 320 -15.32 17.77 -28.23
CA VAL A 320 -13.90 17.74 -27.87
C VAL A 320 -13.51 19.13 -27.39
N GLU A 321 -12.93 19.23 -26.19
CA GLU A 321 -12.44 20.48 -25.63
C GLU A 321 -10.95 20.39 -25.30
N THR A 322 -10.20 21.43 -25.63
CA THR A 322 -8.79 21.62 -25.28
C THR A 322 -8.54 23.08 -24.93
N ALA A 323 -7.48 23.37 -24.18
CA ALA A 323 -7.08 24.74 -23.87
C ALA A 323 -5.73 25.04 -24.52
N VAL A 324 -5.66 26.13 -25.28
CA VAL A 324 -4.43 26.63 -25.89
C VAL A 324 -3.86 27.72 -24.99
N ASN A 325 -2.63 27.53 -24.54
CA ASN A 325 -1.91 28.49 -23.72
C ASN A 325 -0.91 29.26 -24.59
N ASN A 326 -1.10 30.57 -24.72
CA ASN A 326 -0.15 31.46 -25.36
C ASN A 326 0.68 32.17 -24.30
N ARG A 327 1.88 31.66 -24.02
CA ARG A 327 2.86 32.27 -23.10
C ARG A 327 3.75 33.31 -23.78
N SER A 328 3.58 33.54 -25.08
CA SER A 328 4.35 34.56 -25.82
C SER A 328 3.89 35.99 -25.51
N GLY A 329 4.72 36.96 -25.88
CA GLY A 329 4.45 38.39 -25.68
C GLY A 329 3.51 39.01 -26.73
N CYS A 330 3.03 38.25 -27.71
CA CYS A 330 2.17 38.74 -28.79
C CYS A 330 0.92 37.86 -28.97
N SER A 331 -0.12 38.44 -29.58
CA SER A 331 -1.31 37.68 -29.99
C SER A 331 -0.94 36.72 -31.12
N VAL A 332 -1.44 35.49 -31.08
CA VAL A 332 -1.13 34.43 -32.05
C VAL A 332 -2.41 33.96 -32.72
N GLN A 333 -2.40 33.85 -34.05
CA GLN A 333 -3.45 33.18 -34.80
C GLN A 333 -3.16 31.68 -34.80
N ALA A 334 -4.03 30.90 -34.18
CA ALA A 334 -3.92 29.46 -34.06
C ALA A 334 -5.03 28.75 -34.86
N ALA A 335 -4.69 27.60 -35.43
CA ALA A 335 -5.63 26.64 -35.98
C ALA A 335 -5.54 25.35 -35.16
N VAL A 336 -6.66 24.91 -34.60
CA VAL A 336 -6.75 23.61 -33.91
C VAL A 336 -7.56 22.67 -34.79
N THR A 337 -6.91 21.63 -35.31
CA THR A 337 -7.58 20.59 -36.09
C THR A 337 -7.88 19.40 -35.19
N PHE A 338 -9.16 19.10 -35.01
CA PHE A 338 -9.63 17.91 -34.34
C PHE A 338 -9.94 16.84 -35.38
N THR A 339 -9.42 15.63 -35.18
CA THR A 339 -9.66 14.49 -36.07
C THR A 339 -10.07 13.29 -35.24
N VAL A 340 -11.17 12.64 -35.60
CA VAL A 340 -11.58 11.34 -35.05
C VAL A 340 -11.28 10.27 -36.08
N CYS A 341 -10.48 9.29 -35.69
CA CYS A 341 -10.10 8.15 -36.51
C CYS A 341 -10.71 6.85 -35.96
N ASP A 342 -11.12 5.97 -36.87
CA ASP A 342 -11.47 4.60 -36.54
C ASP A 342 -10.23 3.73 -36.22
N THR A 343 -10.42 2.45 -35.89
CA THR A 343 -9.32 1.54 -35.52
C THR A 343 -8.40 1.18 -36.70
N GLU A 344 -8.85 1.35 -37.94
CA GLU A 344 -8.05 1.19 -39.16
C GLU A 344 -7.27 2.48 -39.51
N GLY A 345 -7.52 3.58 -38.78
CA GLY A 345 -6.88 4.87 -38.97
C GLY A 345 -7.58 5.77 -39.99
N ALA A 346 -8.77 5.43 -40.46
CA ALA A 346 -9.55 6.28 -41.36
C ALA A 346 -10.24 7.39 -40.58
N THR A 347 -10.19 8.62 -41.10
CA THR A 347 -10.88 9.78 -40.52
C THR A 347 -12.38 9.64 -40.69
N VAL A 348 -13.12 9.62 -39.58
CA VAL A 348 -14.58 9.54 -39.54
C VAL A 348 -15.26 10.87 -39.19
N ALA A 349 -14.53 11.79 -38.55
CA ALA A 349 -14.96 13.17 -38.31
C ALA A 349 -13.72 14.08 -38.23
N GLU A 350 -13.84 15.33 -38.68
CA GLU A 350 -12.76 16.31 -38.65
C GLU A 350 -13.34 17.74 -38.61
N GLU A 351 -12.68 18.64 -37.88
CA GLU A 351 -12.99 20.07 -37.88
C GLU A 351 -11.72 20.89 -37.58
N THR A 352 -11.59 22.07 -38.19
CA THR A 352 -10.50 23.02 -37.90
C THR A 352 -11.07 24.31 -37.34
N VAL A 353 -10.73 24.62 -36.09
CA VAL A 353 -11.15 25.84 -35.40
C VAL A 353 -10.04 26.87 -35.45
N LEU A 354 -10.33 28.03 -36.04
CA LEU A 354 -9.42 29.18 -36.06
C LEU A 354 -9.71 30.07 -34.84
N ALA A 355 -8.67 30.41 -34.09
CA ALA A 355 -8.76 31.27 -32.92
C ALA A 355 -7.59 32.25 -32.84
N GLU A 356 -7.88 33.50 -32.50
CA GLU A 356 -6.86 34.45 -32.07
C GLU A 356 -6.66 34.27 -30.57
N ILE A 357 -5.46 33.87 -30.16
CA ILE A 357 -5.08 33.65 -28.76
C ILE A 357 -4.24 34.83 -28.29
N PRO A 358 -4.76 35.73 -27.43
CA PRO A 358 -4.01 36.88 -26.95
C PRO A 358 -2.73 36.50 -26.20
N ALA A 359 -1.75 37.41 -26.16
CA ALA A 359 -0.52 37.24 -25.41
C ALA A 359 -0.79 36.95 -23.93
N HIS A 360 -0.06 35.98 -23.35
CA HIS A 360 -0.17 35.58 -21.94
C HIS A 360 -1.58 35.17 -21.50
N THR A 361 -2.32 34.49 -22.37
CA THR A 361 -3.67 34.00 -22.06
C THR A 361 -3.82 32.51 -22.33
N LEU A 362 -4.80 31.93 -21.64
CA LEU A 362 -5.31 30.59 -21.87
C LEU A 362 -6.68 30.73 -22.55
N GLN A 363 -6.91 29.99 -23.63
CA GLN A 363 -8.18 30.01 -24.34
C GLN A 363 -8.65 28.59 -24.65
N VAL A 364 -9.89 28.30 -24.25
CA VAL A 364 -10.55 27.04 -24.59
C VAL A 364 -10.98 27.07 -26.05
N VAL A 365 -10.71 25.97 -26.75
CA VAL A 365 -11.12 25.70 -28.13
C VAL A 365 -11.90 24.39 -28.12
N SER A 366 -13.06 24.37 -28.76
CA SER A 366 -13.96 23.22 -28.76
C SER A 366 -14.47 22.85 -30.15
N TYR A 367 -14.79 21.58 -30.32
CA TYR A 367 -15.42 21.01 -31.51
C TYR A 367 -16.63 20.16 -31.12
N ASP A 368 -17.82 20.54 -31.59
CA ASP A 368 -19.04 19.74 -31.51
C ASP A 368 -19.19 18.88 -32.77
N GLY A 369 -19.01 17.57 -32.62
CA GLY A 369 -19.01 16.60 -33.71
C GLY A 369 -20.16 15.59 -33.63
N GLN A 370 -20.40 14.90 -34.76
CA GLN A 370 -21.35 13.80 -34.83
C GLN A 370 -20.89 12.73 -35.82
N ILE A 371 -20.97 11.46 -35.42
CA ILE A 371 -20.74 10.28 -36.26
C ILE A 371 -22.07 9.53 -36.43
N ALA A 372 -22.42 9.16 -37.66
CA ALA A 372 -23.61 8.36 -37.95
C ALA A 372 -23.27 6.86 -37.90
N ASN A 373 -24.16 6.05 -37.32
CA ASN A 373 -23.99 4.60 -37.10
C ASN A 373 -22.62 4.28 -36.48
N PRO A 374 -22.30 4.84 -35.30
CA PRO A 374 -21.01 4.60 -34.65
C PRO A 374 -20.84 3.11 -34.32
N HIS A 375 -19.59 2.64 -34.35
CA HIS A 375 -19.23 1.36 -33.75
C HIS A 375 -19.09 1.58 -32.25
N LEU A 376 -20.02 1.03 -31.47
CA LEU A 376 -20.06 1.27 -30.02
C LEU A 376 -18.99 0.44 -29.30
N TRP A 377 -18.45 0.99 -28.22
CA TRP A 377 -17.78 0.19 -27.20
C TRP A 377 -18.85 -0.61 -26.46
N ASP A 378 -18.74 -1.93 -26.49
CA ASP A 378 -19.80 -2.86 -26.11
C ASP A 378 -19.30 -3.91 -25.10
N GLY A 379 -18.55 -3.42 -24.12
CA GLY A 379 -18.03 -4.27 -23.04
C GLY A 379 -17.06 -5.31 -23.56
N ILE A 380 -17.08 -6.51 -22.97
CA ILE A 380 -16.18 -7.62 -23.30
C ILE A 380 -16.41 -8.18 -24.70
N GLU A 381 -17.63 -8.02 -25.25
CA GLU A 381 -18.00 -8.55 -26.56
C GLU A 381 -17.29 -7.80 -27.70
N ASP A 382 -17.23 -6.47 -27.57
CA ASP A 382 -16.62 -5.60 -28.58
C ASP A 382 -16.10 -4.29 -27.96
N PRO A 383 -14.89 -4.27 -27.38
CA PRO A 383 -14.30 -3.08 -26.75
C PRO A 383 -13.73 -2.10 -27.80
N TYR A 384 -14.55 -1.71 -28.78
CA TYR A 384 -14.15 -0.85 -29.88
C TYR A 384 -13.73 0.55 -29.41
N ARG A 385 -12.59 1.05 -29.91
CA ARG A 385 -12.03 2.35 -29.51
C ARG A 385 -11.60 3.19 -30.72
N TYR A 386 -12.11 4.41 -30.79
CA TYR A 386 -11.65 5.45 -31.71
C TYR A 386 -10.40 6.15 -31.16
N VAL A 387 -9.69 6.85 -32.04
CA VAL A 387 -8.61 7.79 -31.66
C VAL A 387 -9.06 9.20 -31.98
N VAL A 388 -9.12 10.07 -30.97
CA VAL A 388 -9.33 11.51 -31.16
C VAL A 388 -7.97 12.19 -31.11
N LYS A 389 -7.67 13.02 -32.11
CA LYS A 389 -6.44 13.80 -32.22
C LYS A 389 -6.79 15.29 -32.19
N ALA A 390 -5.97 16.08 -31.53
CA ALA A 390 -5.96 17.53 -31.66
C ALA A 390 -4.56 17.98 -32.11
N GLU A 391 -4.50 18.69 -33.23
CA GLU A 391 -3.27 19.27 -33.77
C GLU A 391 -3.36 20.80 -33.70
N LEU A 392 -2.35 21.44 -33.08
CA LEU A 392 -2.24 22.88 -32.98
C LEU A 392 -1.22 23.41 -33.98
N ALA A 393 -1.66 24.34 -34.81
CA ALA A 393 -0.81 25.07 -35.75
C ALA A 393 -0.84 26.57 -35.49
N ALA A 394 0.33 27.20 -35.50
CA ALA A 394 0.53 28.64 -35.41
C ALA A 394 1.84 29.05 -36.07
N PRO A 395 1.84 29.75 -37.22
CA PRO A 395 1.49 29.29 -38.59
C PRO A 395 1.88 27.86 -39.03
N ASP A 396 2.85 27.21 -38.37
CA ASP A 396 3.22 25.80 -38.62
C ASP A 396 2.73 24.92 -37.45
N LYS A 397 2.77 23.59 -37.58
CA LYS A 397 2.42 22.66 -36.48
C LYS A 397 3.38 22.86 -35.30
N VAL A 398 2.82 23.10 -34.11
CA VAL A 398 3.58 23.37 -32.88
C VAL A 398 3.28 22.37 -31.76
N ASP A 399 2.12 21.71 -31.76
CA ASP A 399 1.74 20.75 -30.72
C ASP A 399 0.74 19.72 -31.28
N GLU A 400 0.74 18.51 -30.73
CA GLU A 400 -0.25 17.48 -30.98
C GLU A 400 -0.52 16.64 -29.74
N GLN A 401 -1.73 16.07 -29.69
CA GLN A 401 -2.13 15.10 -28.69
C GLN A 401 -3.18 14.17 -29.25
N SER A 402 -3.29 13.00 -28.64
CA SER A 402 -4.31 12.04 -28.99
C SER A 402 -4.76 11.24 -27.78
N VAL A 403 -6.06 10.93 -27.73
CA VAL A 403 -6.67 10.08 -26.72
C VAL A 403 -7.46 8.97 -27.40
N ARG A 404 -7.61 7.83 -26.73
CA ARG A 404 -8.52 6.76 -27.16
C ARG A 404 -9.85 6.93 -26.44
N ILE A 405 -10.94 6.76 -27.17
CA ILE A 405 -12.30 6.82 -26.62
C ILE A 405 -13.12 5.65 -27.11
N GLY A 406 -14.14 5.26 -26.35
CA GLY A 406 -15.19 4.34 -26.79
C GLY A 406 -16.54 5.04 -26.71
N PHE A 407 -17.29 5.10 -27.81
CA PHE A 407 -18.65 5.63 -27.77
C PHE A 407 -19.58 4.57 -27.17
N ARG A 408 -20.26 4.90 -26.08
CA ARG A 408 -21.19 4.01 -25.41
C ARG A 408 -22.27 4.80 -24.70
N TYR A 409 -23.40 4.16 -24.43
CA TYR A 409 -24.42 4.68 -23.53
C TYR A 409 -24.79 3.59 -22.52
N PHE A 410 -25.12 4.02 -21.31
CA PHE A 410 -25.48 3.13 -20.23
C PHE A 410 -26.57 3.75 -19.36
N SER A 411 -27.29 2.90 -18.64
CA SER A 411 -28.29 3.34 -17.68
C SER A 411 -28.45 2.33 -16.55
N ILE A 412 -28.89 2.78 -15.38
CA ILE A 412 -29.33 1.88 -14.30
C ILE A 412 -30.85 1.72 -14.35
N ASN A 413 -31.32 0.48 -14.30
CA ASN A 413 -32.72 0.09 -14.26
C ASN A 413 -33.06 -0.55 -12.91
N ALA A 414 -34.20 -0.14 -12.32
CA ALA A 414 -34.62 -0.58 -10.99
C ALA A 414 -34.93 -2.09 -10.87
N GLN A 415 -35.14 -2.80 -11.98
CA GLN A 415 -35.43 -4.24 -12.02
C GLN A 415 -34.29 -5.06 -12.62
N GLN A 416 -33.57 -4.49 -13.59
CA GLN A 416 -32.57 -5.20 -14.40
C GLN A 416 -31.12 -4.78 -14.10
N GLY A 417 -30.91 -3.87 -13.14
CA GLY A 417 -29.57 -3.44 -12.76
C GLY A 417 -28.93 -2.59 -13.85
N PHE A 418 -27.67 -2.84 -14.15
CA PHE A 418 -26.92 -2.11 -15.17
C PHE A 418 -27.31 -2.52 -16.60
N LEU A 419 -27.53 -1.52 -17.47
CA LEU A 419 -27.73 -1.69 -18.90
C LEU A 419 -26.58 -1.03 -19.67
N LEU A 420 -25.96 -1.77 -20.60
CA LEU A 420 -24.97 -1.26 -21.55
C LEU A 420 -25.57 -1.29 -22.95
N ASN A 421 -25.46 -0.18 -23.67
CA ASN A 421 -26.02 0.00 -25.01
C ASN A 421 -27.51 -0.41 -25.09
N GLY A 422 -28.27 -0.18 -24.01
CA GLY A 422 -29.70 -0.47 -23.92
C GLY A 422 -30.07 -1.92 -23.60
N ARG A 423 -29.09 -2.80 -23.37
CA ARG A 423 -29.29 -4.22 -23.06
C ARG A 423 -28.83 -4.55 -21.64
N PRO A 424 -29.48 -5.51 -20.94
CA PRO A 424 -29.01 -5.96 -19.64
C PRO A 424 -27.57 -6.44 -19.69
N TYR A 425 -26.73 -5.88 -18.81
CA TYR A 425 -25.31 -6.21 -18.73
C TYR A 425 -24.90 -6.30 -17.25
N PRO A 426 -25.27 -7.39 -16.55
CA PRO A 426 -25.01 -7.51 -15.12
C PRO A 426 -23.50 -7.44 -14.83
N LEU A 427 -23.11 -6.46 -14.00
CA LEU A 427 -21.71 -6.21 -13.68
C LEU A 427 -21.25 -7.13 -12.55
N ARG A 428 -20.33 -8.03 -12.87
CA ARG A 428 -19.80 -9.08 -12.00
C ARG A 428 -18.29 -9.06 -12.06
N GLY A 429 -17.67 -8.87 -10.92
CA GLY A 429 -16.26 -8.61 -10.88
C GLY A 429 -15.62 -8.79 -9.52
N VAL A 430 -14.42 -8.23 -9.44
CA VAL A 430 -13.52 -8.29 -8.29
C VAL A 430 -13.06 -6.88 -7.94
N ALA A 431 -12.72 -6.68 -6.67
CA ALA A 431 -11.93 -5.53 -6.26
C ALA A 431 -10.42 -5.83 -6.39
N LEU A 432 -9.61 -4.79 -6.50
CA LEU A 432 -8.15 -4.89 -6.53
C LEU A 432 -7.50 -3.78 -5.70
N HIS A 433 -6.35 -4.10 -5.11
CA HIS A 433 -5.32 -3.13 -4.70
C HIS A 433 -4.13 -3.18 -5.67
N GLN A 434 -3.46 -2.05 -5.85
CA GLN A 434 -2.17 -1.97 -6.53
C GLN A 434 -1.06 -2.44 -5.56
N ASP A 435 -0.94 -3.76 -5.41
CA ASP A 435 0.09 -4.42 -4.59
C ASP A 435 0.64 -5.64 -5.31
N TYR A 436 1.97 -5.69 -5.48
CA TYR A 436 2.66 -6.81 -6.10
C TYR A 436 3.90 -7.22 -5.28
N PRO A 437 4.15 -8.52 -5.05
CA PRO A 437 5.33 -8.96 -4.29
C PRO A 437 6.64 -8.46 -4.91
N GLY A 438 7.49 -7.83 -4.08
CA GLY A 438 8.75 -7.24 -4.52
C GLY A 438 8.63 -5.88 -5.21
N ALA A 439 7.43 -5.36 -5.42
CA ALA A 439 7.19 -4.03 -5.98
C ALA A 439 6.26 -3.14 -5.12
N MET A 440 5.44 -3.75 -4.26
CA MET A 440 4.36 -3.07 -3.52
C MET A 440 3.49 -2.27 -4.50
N SER A 441 3.32 -0.96 -4.32
CA SER A 441 2.58 -0.10 -5.26
C SER A 441 3.35 0.27 -6.54
N ALA A 442 4.67 0.06 -6.60
CA ALA A 442 5.50 0.43 -7.74
C ALA A 442 5.47 -0.61 -8.87
N MET A 443 4.27 -0.96 -9.33
CA MET A 443 4.05 -2.00 -10.34
C MET A 443 4.51 -1.56 -11.74
N THR A 444 5.03 -2.53 -12.49
CA THR A 444 5.40 -2.38 -13.91
C THR A 444 4.19 -2.66 -14.82
N GLN A 445 4.25 -2.19 -16.07
CA GLN A 445 3.20 -2.45 -17.05
C GLN A 445 3.05 -3.95 -17.35
N GLU A 446 4.13 -4.72 -17.33
CA GLU A 446 4.10 -6.18 -17.49
C GLU A 446 3.33 -6.87 -16.36
N GLN A 447 3.51 -6.39 -15.12
CA GLN A 447 2.78 -6.92 -13.95
C GLN A 447 1.30 -6.58 -14.03
N PHE A 448 0.94 -5.35 -14.39
CA PHE A 448 -0.45 -5.01 -14.67
C PHE A 448 -1.03 -5.88 -15.77
N HIS A 449 -0.33 -6.05 -16.89
CA HIS A 449 -0.81 -6.86 -18.00
C HIS A 449 -1.09 -8.31 -17.58
N ALA A 450 -0.23 -8.91 -16.74
CA ALA A 450 -0.47 -10.23 -16.16
C ALA A 450 -1.70 -10.25 -15.25
N ASP A 451 -1.82 -9.28 -14.34
CA ASP A 451 -2.95 -9.19 -13.42
C ASP A 451 -4.30 -9.04 -14.18
N TYR A 452 -4.32 -8.29 -15.28
CA TYR A 452 -5.49 -8.11 -16.14
C TYR A 452 -5.78 -9.30 -17.07
N ALA A 453 -4.76 -10.09 -17.42
CA ALA A 453 -4.97 -11.37 -18.11
C ALA A 453 -5.71 -12.37 -17.21
N ASP A 454 -5.39 -12.42 -15.92
CA ASP A 454 -6.11 -13.24 -14.94
C ASP A 454 -7.57 -12.79 -14.74
N ILE A 455 -7.84 -11.47 -14.78
CA ILE A 455 -9.20 -10.91 -14.75
C ILE A 455 -10.01 -11.38 -15.97
N ALA A 456 -9.40 -11.31 -17.17
CA ALA A 456 -10.04 -11.75 -18.40
C ALA A 456 -10.29 -13.27 -18.38
N GLU A 457 -9.33 -14.06 -17.91
CA GLU A 457 -9.45 -15.52 -17.78
C GLU A 457 -10.56 -15.92 -16.79
N LEU A 458 -10.72 -15.15 -15.70
CA LEU A 458 -11.77 -15.34 -14.70
C LEU A 458 -13.19 -15.08 -15.27
N GLY A 459 -13.30 -14.35 -16.38
CA GLY A 459 -14.58 -14.00 -17.00
C GLY A 459 -15.24 -12.75 -16.41
N CYS A 460 -14.48 -11.90 -15.73
CA CYS A 460 -14.99 -10.64 -15.19
C CYS A 460 -15.38 -9.68 -16.32
N ASN A 461 -16.45 -8.91 -16.10
CA ASN A 461 -16.81 -7.76 -16.95
C ASN A 461 -16.79 -6.43 -16.18
N PHE A 462 -16.40 -6.48 -14.91
CA PHE A 462 -16.35 -5.35 -13.99
C PHE A 462 -15.12 -5.43 -13.08
N VAL A 463 -14.55 -4.29 -12.72
CA VAL A 463 -13.55 -4.19 -11.65
C VAL A 463 -13.82 -2.96 -10.78
N ARG A 464 -13.60 -3.12 -9.47
CA ARG A 464 -13.50 -2.01 -8.52
C ARG A 464 -12.03 -1.76 -8.19
N LEU A 465 -11.52 -0.60 -8.58
CA LEU A 465 -10.15 -0.18 -8.28
C LEU A 465 -10.16 0.54 -6.94
N ALA A 466 -9.93 -0.22 -5.87
CA ALA A 466 -10.05 0.22 -4.49
C ALA A 466 -8.66 0.54 -3.87
N HIS A 467 -8.54 1.42 -2.89
CA HIS A 467 -9.50 2.46 -2.48
C HIS A 467 -9.06 3.82 -3.03
N TYR A 468 -8.54 3.82 -4.24
CA TYR A 468 -7.88 4.96 -4.86
C TYR A 468 -7.77 4.68 -6.36
N PRO A 469 -7.55 5.71 -7.21
CA PRO A 469 -7.26 5.47 -8.61
C PRO A 469 -5.94 4.69 -8.72
N HIS A 470 -5.94 3.67 -9.57
CA HIS A 470 -4.72 2.93 -9.91
C HIS A 470 -3.99 3.66 -11.07
N ASP A 471 -2.83 3.13 -11.44
CA ASP A 471 -2.04 3.63 -12.57
C ASP A 471 -2.88 3.77 -13.86
N ALA A 472 -2.60 4.80 -14.67
CA ALA A 472 -3.27 5.05 -15.94
C ALA A 472 -3.32 3.82 -16.87
N TYR A 473 -2.28 2.98 -16.84
CA TYR A 473 -2.21 1.75 -17.62
C TYR A 473 -3.27 0.73 -17.21
N ALA A 474 -3.70 0.72 -15.94
CA ALA A 474 -4.79 -0.13 -15.46
C ALA A 474 -6.11 0.21 -16.17
N PHE A 475 -6.41 1.50 -16.34
CA PHE A 475 -7.58 1.96 -17.10
C PHE A 475 -7.43 1.67 -18.61
N GLU A 476 -6.22 1.78 -19.16
CA GLU A 476 -5.97 1.40 -20.56
C GLU A 476 -6.23 -0.10 -20.82
N GLN A 477 -5.86 -0.98 -19.86
CA GLN A 477 -6.20 -2.40 -19.93
C GLN A 477 -7.72 -2.60 -19.84
N CYS A 478 -8.40 -1.90 -18.92
CA CYS A 478 -9.86 -1.99 -18.78
C CYS A 478 -10.59 -1.57 -20.06
N ASP A 479 -10.18 -0.45 -20.66
CA ASP A 479 -10.71 0.04 -21.93
C ASP A 479 -10.52 -0.97 -23.06
N ALA A 480 -9.35 -1.64 -23.10
CA ALA A 480 -8.99 -2.60 -24.12
C ALA A 480 -9.71 -3.95 -23.97
N LEU A 481 -9.95 -4.37 -22.73
CA LEU A 481 -10.57 -5.66 -22.41
C LEU A 481 -12.10 -5.59 -22.31
N GLY A 482 -12.69 -4.38 -22.33
CA GLY A 482 -14.14 -4.26 -22.20
C GLY A 482 -14.65 -4.28 -20.76
N LEU A 483 -13.77 -4.04 -19.78
CA LEU A 483 -14.10 -4.07 -18.35
C LEU A 483 -14.74 -2.74 -17.93
N VAL A 484 -15.91 -2.79 -17.30
CA VAL A 484 -16.50 -1.62 -16.67
C VAL A 484 -15.82 -1.35 -15.34
N VAL A 485 -15.53 -0.09 -15.03
CA VAL A 485 -14.74 0.31 -13.88
C VAL A 485 -15.55 1.18 -12.93
N GLN A 486 -15.44 0.84 -11.64
CA GLN A 486 -15.59 1.80 -10.55
C GLN A 486 -14.22 2.13 -9.97
N THR A 487 -13.89 3.42 -9.92
CA THR A 487 -12.69 3.93 -9.23
C THR A 487 -13.12 5.00 -8.23
N GLU A 488 -12.33 5.24 -7.20
CA GLU A 488 -12.68 6.17 -6.11
C GLU A 488 -11.50 7.01 -5.66
N ILE A 489 -11.79 8.12 -4.97
CA ILE A 489 -10.77 8.85 -4.22
C ILE A 489 -10.48 8.15 -2.88
N PRO A 490 -9.27 8.34 -2.30
CA PRO A 490 -8.86 7.72 -1.04
C PRO A 490 -9.54 8.27 0.23
N TRP A 491 -10.78 8.75 0.15
CA TRP A 491 -11.52 9.21 1.32
C TRP A 491 -12.12 8.02 2.09
N VAL A 492 -11.28 7.43 2.94
CA VAL A 492 -11.53 6.16 3.63
C VAL A 492 -11.50 6.34 5.14
N ASN A 493 -12.35 5.59 5.85
CA ASN A 493 -12.39 5.42 7.32
C ASN A 493 -12.79 6.63 8.15
N HIS A 494 -12.28 7.82 7.88
CA HIS A 494 -12.36 8.93 8.82
C HIS A 494 -13.18 10.11 8.34
N LEU A 495 -14.17 10.47 9.16
CA LEU A 495 -14.69 11.83 9.23
C LEU A 495 -15.29 12.14 10.60
N GLY A 496 -14.60 12.96 11.39
CA GLY A 496 -15.06 13.42 12.69
C GLY A 496 -15.09 14.95 12.82
N PRO A 497 -15.70 15.51 13.88
CA PRO A 497 -15.96 16.94 14.03
C PRO A 497 -14.69 17.80 14.12
N ASP A 498 -13.53 17.20 14.39
CA ASP A 498 -12.25 17.89 14.46
C ASP A 498 -11.49 17.88 13.12
N ALA A 499 -12.10 17.36 12.04
CA ALA A 499 -11.51 17.39 10.70
C ALA A 499 -11.21 18.82 10.25
N SER A 500 -10.01 19.03 9.72
CA SER A 500 -9.51 20.35 9.36
C SER A 500 -9.98 20.82 7.97
N GLU A 501 -9.81 22.11 7.70
CA GLU A 501 -9.97 22.66 6.34
C GLU A 501 -8.92 22.07 5.36
N ALA A 502 -7.73 21.72 5.85
CA ALA A 502 -6.71 21.07 5.03
C ALA A 502 -7.15 19.67 4.57
N TYR A 503 -7.81 18.91 5.45
CA TYR A 503 -8.42 17.63 5.13
C TYR A 503 -9.51 17.75 4.06
N HIS A 504 -10.43 18.71 4.22
CA HIS A 504 -11.46 19.01 3.21
C HIS A 504 -10.83 19.36 1.86
N ASN A 505 -9.84 20.25 1.84
CA ASN A 505 -9.12 20.63 0.63
C ASN A 505 -8.38 19.44 -0.02
N SER A 506 -7.85 18.51 0.77
CA SER A 506 -7.22 17.28 0.25
C SER A 506 -8.26 16.41 -0.48
N ILE A 507 -9.48 16.27 0.06
CA ILE A 507 -10.57 15.55 -0.61
C ILE A 507 -10.95 16.24 -1.92
N GLU A 508 -11.15 17.56 -1.91
CA GLU A 508 -11.49 18.33 -3.10
C GLU A 508 -10.42 18.18 -4.20
N GLN A 509 -9.15 18.32 -3.83
CA GLN A 509 -8.02 18.28 -4.76
C GLN A 509 -7.87 16.91 -5.41
N ASN A 510 -8.01 15.82 -4.65
CA ASN A 510 -7.95 14.46 -5.19
C ASN A 510 -9.15 14.16 -6.09
N LEU A 511 -10.36 14.62 -5.75
CA LEU A 511 -11.55 14.45 -6.59
C LEU A 511 -11.41 15.16 -7.94
N ARG A 512 -10.99 16.43 -7.91
CA ARG A 512 -10.70 17.20 -9.12
C ARG A 512 -9.63 16.52 -9.96
N SER A 513 -8.56 16.05 -9.33
CA SER A 513 -7.46 15.42 -10.05
C SER A 513 -7.86 14.08 -10.68
N MET A 514 -8.56 13.21 -9.95
CA MET A 514 -9.07 11.94 -10.48
C MET A 514 -9.95 12.16 -11.72
N ILE A 515 -11.02 12.97 -11.59
CA ILE A 515 -11.98 13.15 -12.68
C ILE A 515 -11.32 13.83 -13.88
N ARG A 516 -10.51 14.88 -13.65
CA ARG A 516 -9.84 15.60 -14.73
C ARG A 516 -8.89 14.72 -15.53
N ASN A 517 -8.12 13.86 -14.86
CA ASN A 517 -7.07 13.09 -15.53
C ASN A 517 -7.57 11.79 -16.17
N TYR A 518 -8.63 11.18 -15.62
CA TYR A 518 -9.16 9.91 -16.12
C TYR A 518 -10.46 10.06 -16.92
N TYR A 519 -10.79 11.30 -17.34
CA TYR A 519 -12.05 11.66 -17.99
C TYR A 519 -12.36 10.88 -19.27
N ASN A 520 -11.34 10.55 -20.06
CA ASN A 520 -11.53 10.00 -21.41
C ASN A 520 -11.68 8.47 -21.45
N HIS A 521 -11.44 7.77 -20.34
CA HIS A 521 -11.54 6.30 -20.28
C HIS A 521 -13.00 5.82 -20.46
N PRO A 522 -13.34 5.12 -21.55
CA PRO A 522 -14.68 4.58 -21.75
C PRO A 522 -15.10 3.57 -20.67
N SER A 523 -14.14 2.82 -20.11
CA SER A 523 -14.38 1.81 -19.07
C SER A 523 -14.94 2.39 -17.78
N ILE A 524 -14.55 3.63 -17.41
CA ILE A 524 -15.03 4.25 -16.18
C ILE A 524 -16.49 4.65 -16.34
N VAL A 525 -17.33 4.10 -15.48
CA VAL A 525 -18.78 4.38 -15.41
C VAL A 525 -19.15 4.95 -14.05
N PHE A 526 -18.40 4.60 -13.00
CA PHE A 526 -18.71 4.97 -11.62
C PHE A 526 -17.53 5.71 -10.96
N TRP A 527 -17.80 6.92 -10.47
CA TRP A 527 -16.92 7.65 -9.55
C TRP A 527 -17.36 7.39 -8.11
N GLY A 528 -16.47 6.80 -7.31
CA GLY A 528 -16.67 6.62 -5.88
C GLY A 528 -16.11 7.80 -5.08
N LEU A 529 -16.90 8.29 -4.12
CA LEU A 529 -16.52 9.40 -3.26
C LEU A 529 -15.82 8.94 -1.98
N SER A 530 -16.26 7.84 -1.37
CA SER A 530 -15.75 7.40 -0.06
C SER A 530 -15.98 5.93 0.24
N ASN A 531 -15.24 5.43 1.23
CA ASN A 531 -15.37 4.08 1.79
C ASN A 531 -15.36 4.14 3.33
N GLU A 532 -16.39 3.59 3.98
CA GLU A 532 -16.44 3.31 5.43
C GLU A 532 -16.05 4.48 6.38
N LEU A 533 -16.57 5.70 6.15
CA LEU A 533 -16.23 6.93 6.91
C LEU A 533 -16.47 6.90 8.44
N ASN A 534 -17.04 5.83 8.98
CA ASN A 534 -17.29 5.62 10.41
C ASN A 534 -16.40 4.53 11.04
N CYS A 535 -15.32 4.13 10.38
CA CYS A 535 -14.37 3.09 10.84
C CYS A 535 -13.00 3.69 11.20
N THR A 536 -12.11 2.92 11.85
CA THR A 536 -10.73 3.37 12.10
C THR A 536 -9.76 2.22 12.07
N HIS A 537 -8.73 2.33 11.22
CA HIS A 537 -7.57 1.45 11.18
C HIS A 537 -6.30 2.18 11.64
N TRP A 538 -6.48 3.20 12.51
CA TRP A 538 -5.36 3.99 13.02
C TRP A 538 -4.54 3.19 14.05
N ASN A 539 -3.23 3.05 13.80
CA ASN A 539 -2.32 2.19 14.56
C ASN A 539 -2.29 2.46 16.08
N SER A 540 -2.66 3.66 16.53
CA SER A 540 -2.69 4.02 17.96
C SER A 540 -4.04 3.76 18.65
N GLY A 541 -5.01 3.12 17.98
CA GLY A 541 -6.34 2.82 18.54
C GLY A 541 -7.20 4.07 18.83
N GLY A 542 -6.94 5.17 18.13
CA GLY A 542 -7.58 6.46 18.34
C GLY A 542 -8.52 6.90 17.20
N THR A 543 -9.25 7.98 17.47
CA THR A 543 -10.05 8.72 16.48
C THR A 543 -9.37 10.08 16.25
N PRO A 544 -8.40 10.19 15.31
CA PRO A 544 -7.60 11.40 15.13
C PRO A 544 -8.44 12.66 14.95
N GLN A 545 -9.53 12.56 14.18
CA GLN A 545 -10.45 13.67 13.90
C GLN A 545 -11.67 13.73 14.85
N GLY A 546 -11.61 13.07 16.01
CA GLY A 546 -12.77 12.84 16.87
C GLY A 546 -13.69 11.72 16.35
N GLY A 547 -14.76 11.43 17.09
CA GLY A 547 -15.74 10.38 16.71
C GLY A 547 -16.48 10.72 15.40
N PHE A 548 -17.05 9.70 14.74
CA PHE A 548 -17.77 9.90 13.47
C PHE A 548 -18.86 10.98 13.56
N SER A 549 -18.93 11.87 12.57
CA SER A 549 -19.95 12.92 12.45
C SER A 549 -20.86 12.69 11.26
N SER A 550 -22.04 12.09 11.48
CA SER A 550 -23.01 11.82 10.41
C SER A 550 -23.50 13.08 9.70
N GLU A 551 -23.75 14.18 10.42
CA GLU A 551 -24.22 15.44 9.84
C GLU A 551 -23.19 16.01 8.87
N MET A 552 -21.92 16.00 9.29
CA MET A 552 -20.82 16.51 8.47
C MET A 552 -20.54 15.59 7.28
N ALA A 553 -20.66 14.27 7.46
CA ALA A 553 -20.48 13.30 6.39
C ALA A 553 -21.51 13.45 5.28
N VAL A 554 -22.79 13.63 5.63
CA VAL A 554 -23.85 13.94 4.67
C VAL A 554 -23.57 15.27 3.95
N ALA A 555 -23.19 16.31 4.70
CA ALA A 555 -22.93 17.63 4.13
C ALA A 555 -21.77 17.60 3.11
N TRP A 556 -20.64 17.03 3.48
CA TRP A 556 -19.46 16.94 2.61
C TRP A 556 -19.67 15.98 1.45
N ASN A 557 -20.34 14.84 1.67
CA ASN A 557 -20.71 13.95 0.57
C ASN A 557 -21.57 14.70 -0.47
N ASN A 558 -22.56 15.46 -0.03
CA ASN A 558 -23.46 16.18 -0.93
C ASN A 558 -22.75 17.31 -1.68
N GLU A 559 -21.81 17.99 -1.02
CA GLU A 559 -20.91 18.96 -1.65
C GLU A 559 -20.04 18.30 -2.72
N PHE A 560 -19.33 17.22 -2.39
CA PHE A 560 -18.43 16.52 -3.32
C PHE A 560 -19.18 15.78 -4.43
N TYR A 561 -20.40 15.30 -4.19
CA TYR A 561 -21.29 14.82 -5.24
C TYR A 561 -21.61 15.92 -6.24
N ALA A 562 -21.98 17.11 -5.78
CA ALA A 562 -22.27 18.25 -6.65
C ALA A 562 -21.03 18.69 -7.44
N LEU A 563 -19.84 18.66 -6.81
CA LEU A 563 -18.58 18.91 -7.49
C LEU A 563 -18.29 17.86 -8.56
N ALA A 564 -18.43 16.56 -8.24
CA ALA A 564 -18.21 15.48 -9.19
C ALA A 564 -19.14 15.61 -10.40
N LYS A 565 -20.43 15.92 -10.19
CA LYS A 565 -21.40 16.16 -11.26
C LYS A 565 -21.12 17.41 -12.09
N MET A 566 -20.52 18.43 -11.49
CA MET A 566 -20.08 19.62 -12.22
C MET A 566 -18.85 19.34 -13.09
N LEU A 567 -17.92 18.51 -12.61
CA LEU A 567 -16.72 18.11 -13.36
C LEU A 567 -17.04 17.08 -14.45
N ASP A 568 -17.92 16.13 -14.16
CA ASP A 568 -18.34 15.10 -15.10
C ASP A 568 -19.81 14.71 -14.89
N PRO A 569 -20.74 15.30 -15.65
CA PRO A 569 -22.15 14.96 -15.57
C PRO A 569 -22.50 13.62 -16.25
N THR A 570 -21.56 12.99 -16.97
CA THR A 570 -21.81 11.84 -17.84
C THR A 570 -21.70 10.49 -17.13
N ARG A 571 -21.15 10.46 -15.92
CA ARG A 571 -20.91 9.26 -15.11
C ARG A 571 -21.73 9.23 -13.83
N TYR A 572 -21.88 8.04 -13.27
CA TYR A 572 -22.55 7.85 -11.99
C TYR A 572 -21.61 8.13 -10.83
N VAL A 573 -22.12 8.80 -9.79
CA VAL A 573 -21.36 9.17 -8.59
C VAL A 573 -22.01 8.52 -7.38
N GLY A 574 -21.23 7.85 -6.54
CA GLY A 574 -21.73 7.15 -5.37
C GLY A 574 -20.67 6.96 -4.29
N PHE A 575 -21.00 6.20 -3.25
CA PHE A 575 -20.11 5.89 -2.14
C PHE A 575 -20.30 4.43 -1.68
N THR A 576 -19.34 3.95 -0.90
CA THR A 576 -19.31 2.60 -0.35
C THR A 576 -19.36 2.65 1.18
N ALA A 577 -20.27 1.88 1.79
CA ALA A 577 -20.43 1.84 3.25
C ALA A 577 -20.50 0.39 3.76
N TYR A 578 -20.12 0.17 5.01
CA TYR A 578 -20.38 -1.09 5.71
C TYR A 578 -21.83 -1.12 6.21
N GLY A 579 -22.73 -1.71 5.40
CA GLY A 579 -24.18 -1.63 5.58
C GLY A 579 -24.87 -0.61 4.65
N PRO A 580 -26.09 -0.13 4.99
CA PRO A 580 -26.87 0.68 4.05
C PRO A 580 -26.31 2.11 3.87
N THR A 581 -25.68 2.64 4.91
CA THR A 581 -25.04 3.96 5.01
C THR A 581 -24.02 3.93 6.15
N PHE A 582 -23.38 5.06 6.42
CA PHE A 582 -22.57 5.26 7.61
C PHE A 582 -23.45 5.43 8.86
N ASP A 583 -23.20 4.63 9.88
CA ASP A 583 -23.92 4.59 11.16
C ASP A 583 -25.46 4.38 11.05
N GLY A 584 -25.94 3.83 9.94
CA GLY A 584 -27.38 3.57 9.73
C GLY A 584 -28.24 4.82 9.53
N SER A 585 -27.65 5.94 9.12
CA SER A 585 -28.36 7.13 8.63
C SER A 585 -29.29 6.81 7.45
N ASP A 586 -30.29 7.66 7.20
CA ASP A 586 -31.24 7.45 6.10
C ASP A 586 -30.53 7.56 4.73
N PRO A 587 -30.53 6.53 3.87
CA PRO A 587 -29.94 6.60 2.54
C PRO A 587 -30.45 7.76 1.67
N ASP A 588 -31.66 8.24 1.92
CA ASP A 588 -32.27 9.32 1.13
C ASP A 588 -31.70 10.71 1.47
N ASP A 589 -30.99 10.87 2.59
CA ASP A 589 -30.28 12.12 2.95
C ASP A 589 -29.00 12.32 2.12
N TRP A 590 -28.47 11.23 1.54
CA TRP A 590 -27.23 11.23 0.77
C TRP A 590 -27.49 11.44 -0.72
N GLN A 591 -26.81 12.43 -1.32
CA GLN A 591 -26.75 12.59 -2.76
C GLN A 591 -25.79 11.56 -3.35
N ALA A 592 -26.34 10.71 -4.20
CA ALA A 592 -25.67 9.62 -4.88
C ALA A 592 -26.60 9.07 -5.96
N ASP A 593 -26.02 8.61 -7.08
CA ASP A 593 -26.70 7.82 -8.11
C ASP A 593 -26.76 6.34 -7.74
N PHE A 594 -25.76 5.85 -7.00
CA PHE A 594 -25.72 4.48 -6.47
C PHE A 594 -25.15 4.48 -5.06
N ILE A 595 -25.55 3.50 -4.25
CA ILE A 595 -24.95 3.20 -2.95
C ILE A 595 -24.40 1.78 -3.02
N ALA A 596 -23.11 1.63 -2.74
CA ALA A 596 -22.47 0.33 -2.61
C ALA A 596 -22.38 -0.07 -1.15
N SER A 597 -22.67 -1.34 -0.86
CA SER A 597 -22.52 -1.90 0.47
C SER A 597 -21.40 -2.94 0.53
N ASN A 598 -20.58 -2.86 1.58
CA ASN A 598 -19.62 -3.89 1.96
C ASN A 598 -20.35 -4.95 2.80
N GLU A 599 -20.42 -6.19 2.30
CA GLU A 599 -21.31 -7.22 2.82
C GLU A 599 -20.57 -8.50 3.23
N TYR A 600 -20.47 -8.70 4.55
CA TYR A 600 -19.65 -9.76 5.16
C TYR A 600 -20.44 -10.64 6.14
N LYS A 601 -21.73 -10.88 5.89
CA LYS A 601 -22.52 -11.83 6.68
C LYS A 601 -21.93 -13.23 6.56
N GLY A 602 -21.64 -13.85 7.70
CA GLY A 602 -20.88 -15.10 7.75
C GLY A 602 -19.37 -14.91 7.71
N TRP A 603 -18.85 -13.69 7.87
CA TRP A 603 -17.41 -13.48 8.11
C TRP A 603 -17.19 -12.58 9.33
N TYR A 604 -17.64 -11.34 9.28
CA TYR A 604 -17.57 -10.39 10.40
C TYR A 604 -18.82 -10.42 11.31
N GLY A 605 -19.71 -11.39 11.11
CA GLY A 605 -20.89 -11.64 11.93
C GLY A 605 -22.07 -12.19 11.13
N GLY A 606 -23.10 -12.70 11.81
CA GLY A 606 -24.26 -13.32 11.15
C GLY A 606 -23.90 -14.59 10.36
N THR A 607 -24.70 -14.94 9.37
CA THR A 607 -24.48 -16.12 8.50
C THR A 607 -24.58 -15.75 7.03
N PHE A 608 -23.78 -16.36 6.15
CA PHE A 608 -23.77 -16.04 4.71
C PHE A 608 -25.09 -16.29 3.98
N ASN A 609 -26.02 -17.03 4.57
CA ASN A 609 -27.39 -17.22 4.06
C ASN A 609 -28.30 -15.99 4.27
N GLN A 610 -27.85 -14.96 5.00
CA GLN A 610 -28.64 -13.76 5.29
C GLN A 610 -28.41 -12.63 4.29
N PHE A 611 -27.33 -12.67 3.51
CA PHE A 611 -26.95 -11.63 2.55
C PHE A 611 -28.12 -11.20 1.66
N GLY A 612 -28.82 -12.15 1.06
CA GLY A 612 -29.92 -11.86 0.14
C GLY A 612 -31.10 -11.16 0.81
N THR A 613 -31.47 -11.60 2.02
CA THR A 613 -32.56 -10.98 2.79
C THR A 613 -32.19 -9.55 3.20
N GLN A 614 -30.92 -9.31 3.53
CA GLN A 614 -30.41 -7.99 3.86
C GLN A 614 -30.44 -7.04 2.66
N MET A 615 -29.97 -7.48 1.49
CA MET A 615 -30.02 -6.68 0.27
C MET A 615 -31.46 -6.36 -0.15
N ASP A 616 -32.39 -7.31 -0.01
CA ASP A 616 -33.80 -7.05 -0.29
C ASP A 616 -34.39 -6.01 0.67
N ALA A 617 -34.00 -6.04 1.95
CA ALA A 617 -34.42 -5.04 2.93
C ALA A 617 -33.93 -3.63 2.55
N TYR A 618 -32.65 -3.50 2.17
CA TYR A 618 -32.07 -2.22 1.73
C TYR A 618 -32.81 -1.65 0.52
N ARG A 619 -33.08 -2.50 -0.47
CA ARG A 619 -33.85 -2.11 -1.65
C ARG A 619 -35.25 -1.59 -1.32
N THR A 620 -35.93 -2.20 -0.35
CA THR A 620 -37.29 -1.75 0.02
C THR A 620 -37.32 -0.44 0.81
N GLY A 621 -36.18 -0.03 1.39
CA GLY A 621 -36.07 1.15 2.24
C GLY A 621 -35.90 2.47 1.50
N THR A 622 -35.51 2.47 0.22
CA THR A 622 -35.16 3.68 -0.54
C THR A 622 -35.42 3.50 -2.04
N GLN A 623 -35.44 4.61 -2.80
CA GLN A 623 -35.44 4.61 -4.27
C GLN A 623 -34.03 4.57 -4.90
N LYS A 624 -32.96 4.59 -4.09
CA LYS A 624 -31.58 4.53 -4.57
C LYS A 624 -31.26 3.18 -5.21
N PHE A 625 -30.29 3.20 -6.13
CA PHE A 625 -29.77 1.98 -6.73
C PHE A 625 -28.65 1.39 -5.88
N TRP A 626 -28.63 0.07 -5.76
CA TRP A 626 -27.77 -0.65 -4.83
C TRP A 626 -26.74 -1.51 -5.57
N ALA A 627 -25.50 -1.43 -5.10
CA ALA A 627 -24.39 -2.28 -5.51
C ALA A 627 -23.81 -3.02 -4.30
N VAL A 628 -22.99 -4.03 -4.57
CA VAL A 628 -22.17 -4.70 -3.54
C VAL A 628 -20.71 -4.35 -3.82
N GLY A 629 -20.15 -3.48 -2.98
CA GLY A 629 -18.78 -2.97 -3.11
C GLY A 629 -17.73 -3.99 -2.72
N GLU A 630 -18.06 -4.86 -1.75
CA GLU A 630 -17.19 -5.91 -1.25
C GLU A 630 -18.00 -7.08 -0.69
N TYR A 631 -17.50 -8.29 -0.91
CA TYR A 631 -17.90 -9.47 -0.17
C TYR A 631 -16.82 -10.54 -0.29
N GLY A 632 -16.56 -11.28 0.78
CA GLY A 632 -15.56 -12.35 0.78
C GLY A 632 -15.29 -12.89 2.17
N ALA A 633 -14.49 -13.94 2.23
CA ALA A 633 -14.02 -14.57 3.46
C ALA A 633 -12.52 -14.86 3.35
N GLY A 634 -11.82 -14.85 4.49
CA GLY A 634 -10.41 -15.23 4.53
C GLY A 634 -10.25 -16.66 4.04
N ASN A 635 -9.22 -16.90 3.22
CA ASN A 635 -8.98 -18.18 2.58
C ASN A 635 -7.48 -18.45 2.48
N ASN A 636 -6.90 -19.03 3.52
CA ASN A 636 -5.52 -19.49 3.49
C ASN A 636 -5.48 -20.87 2.82
N PRO A 637 -4.79 -21.02 1.67
CA PRO A 637 -4.73 -22.30 0.93
C PRO A 637 -3.95 -23.40 1.64
N ASN A 638 -3.36 -23.13 2.82
CA ASN A 638 -2.69 -24.10 3.66
C ASN A 638 -3.54 -24.57 4.85
N THR A 639 -4.72 -23.98 5.05
CA THR A 639 -5.64 -24.37 6.13
C THR A 639 -6.88 -25.01 5.54
N HIS A 640 -7.23 -26.18 6.08
CA HIS A 640 -8.29 -27.01 5.55
C HIS A 640 -9.13 -27.65 6.64
N SER A 641 -10.38 -27.95 6.32
CA SER A 641 -11.31 -28.61 7.26
C SER A 641 -12.27 -29.54 6.54
N ASP A 642 -12.46 -30.76 7.08
CA ASP A 642 -13.53 -31.67 6.63
C ASP A 642 -14.91 -31.20 7.15
N ASN A 643 -14.92 -30.38 8.22
CA ASN A 643 -16.11 -29.76 8.81
C ASN A 643 -15.99 -28.23 8.79
N PRO A 644 -15.98 -27.59 7.60
CA PRO A 644 -15.74 -26.14 7.49
C PRO A 644 -16.75 -25.29 8.27
N MET A 645 -17.98 -25.75 8.47
CA MET A 645 -18.98 -25.01 9.27
C MET A 645 -18.63 -24.94 10.77
N GLU A 646 -17.72 -25.78 11.24
CA GLU A 646 -17.23 -25.81 12.62
C GLU A 646 -15.93 -25.01 12.79
N THR A 647 -15.41 -24.39 11.72
CA THR A 647 -14.26 -23.48 11.80
C THR A 647 -14.61 -22.34 12.77
N THR A 648 -13.96 -22.34 13.93
CA THR A 648 -14.06 -21.28 14.95
C THR A 648 -12.99 -20.22 14.72
N GLU A 649 -13.13 -19.06 15.37
CA GLU A 649 -12.21 -17.91 15.20
C GLU A 649 -12.20 -17.38 13.75
N THR A 650 -13.36 -17.25 13.12
CA THR A 650 -13.51 -16.58 11.83
C THR A 650 -13.56 -15.05 12.00
N GLY A 651 -13.16 -14.29 10.98
CA GLY A 651 -13.19 -12.82 10.99
C GLY A 651 -11.83 -12.20 11.29
N SER A 652 -11.81 -10.91 11.61
CA SER A 652 -10.56 -10.16 11.78
C SER A 652 -9.78 -10.67 13.00
N GLY A 653 -8.51 -11.03 12.81
CA GLY A 653 -7.65 -11.56 13.87
C GLY A 653 -7.90 -13.03 14.23
N GLY A 654 -8.74 -13.73 13.45
CA GLY A 654 -8.99 -15.15 13.58
C GLY A 654 -7.79 -16.02 13.20
N ALA A 655 -7.52 -17.12 13.94
CA ALA A 655 -6.35 -17.95 13.67
C ALA A 655 -6.53 -18.91 12.47
N ARG A 656 -7.77 -19.17 12.01
CA ARG A 656 -8.06 -20.21 11.03
C ARG A 656 -8.98 -19.74 9.90
N HIS A 657 -8.48 -19.78 8.66
CA HIS A 657 -9.15 -19.31 7.45
C HIS A 657 -9.28 -20.44 6.41
N ASP A 658 -10.00 -21.51 6.77
CA ASP A 658 -10.06 -22.72 5.95
C ASP A 658 -10.63 -22.47 4.54
N GLU A 659 -9.97 -23.03 3.53
CA GLU A 659 -10.39 -22.87 2.14
C GLU A 659 -11.80 -23.44 1.88
N GLU A 660 -12.16 -24.53 2.54
CA GLU A 660 -13.49 -25.12 2.47
C GLU A 660 -14.58 -24.21 3.05
N TYR A 661 -14.27 -23.34 4.02
CA TYR A 661 -15.22 -22.35 4.53
C TYR A 661 -15.47 -21.24 3.52
N ALA A 662 -14.39 -20.69 2.96
CA ALA A 662 -14.49 -19.66 1.92
C ALA A 662 -15.27 -20.18 0.70
N ASN A 663 -15.06 -21.45 0.32
CA ASN A 663 -15.87 -22.12 -0.69
C ASN A 663 -17.38 -22.03 -0.38
N LEU A 664 -17.82 -22.46 0.81
CA LEU A 664 -19.24 -22.41 1.20
C LEU A 664 -19.80 -20.99 1.22
N PHE A 665 -19.01 -20.02 1.72
CA PHE A 665 -19.36 -18.61 1.75
C PHE A 665 -19.63 -18.09 0.33
N HIS A 666 -18.65 -18.22 -0.57
CA HIS A 666 -18.72 -17.67 -1.93
C HIS A 666 -19.80 -18.36 -2.76
N GLU A 667 -19.99 -19.68 -2.61
CA GLU A 667 -21.10 -20.39 -3.24
C GLU A 667 -22.47 -19.83 -2.79
N ALA A 668 -22.65 -19.54 -1.50
CA ALA A 668 -23.90 -18.98 -0.97
C ALA A 668 -24.15 -17.56 -1.46
N TYR A 669 -23.13 -16.71 -1.48
CA TYR A 669 -23.23 -15.35 -2.00
C TYR A 669 -23.54 -15.34 -3.49
N LEU A 670 -22.81 -16.12 -4.30
CA LEU A 670 -23.04 -16.19 -5.75
C LEU A 670 -24.47 -16.60 -6.09
N ALA A 671 -25.02 -17.62 -5.41
CA ALA A 671 -26.41 -18.04 -5.61
C ALA A 671 -27.40 -16.89 -5.32
N GLN A 672 -27.22 -16.19 -4.21
CA GLN A 672 -28.11 -15.08 -3.81
C GLN A 672 -27.93 -13.85 -4.71
N ILE A 673 -26.73 -13.56 -5.22
CA ILE A 673 -26.49 -12.49 -6.20
C ILE A 673 -27.21 -12.81 -7.52
N GLN A 674 -27.16 -14.05 -8.00
CA GLN A 674 -27.82 -14.47 -9.24
C GLN A 674 -29.36 -14.29 -9.20
N GLU A 675 -29.96 -14.39 -8.02
CA GLU A 675 -31.41 -14.14 -7.81
C GLU A 675 -31.78 -12.65 -7.82
N ARG A 676 -30.80 -11.74 -7.83
CA ARG A 676 -30.98 -10.29 -7.66
C ARG A 676 -30.44 -9.51 -8.86
N PRO A 677 -31.06 -9.66 -10.04
CA PRO A 677 -30.61 -8.99 -11.27
C PRO A 677 -30.71 -7.46 -11.21
N TRP A 678 -31.35 -6.90 -10.17
CA TRP A 678 -31.48 -5.46 -9.94
C TRP A 678 -30.25 -4.82 -9.31
N LEU A 679 -29.28 -5.60 -8.83
CA LEU A 679 -28.01 -5.07 -8.34
C LEU A 679 -27.25 -4.38 -9.48
N VAL A 680 -26.71 -3.20 -9.22
CA VAL A 680 -25.98 -2.41 -10.23
C VAL A 680 -24.67 -3.11 -10.60
N TYR A 681 -23.88 -3.45 -9.61
CA TYR A 681 -22.66 -4.25 -9.74
C TYR A 681 -22.40 -5.06 -8.47
N THR A 682 -21.54 -6.06 -8.58
CA THR A 682 -21.02 -6.82 -7.44
C THR A 682 -19.51 -7.05 -7.59
N ALA A 683 -18.74 -6.76 -6.54
CA ALA A 683 -17.30 -6.99 -6.50
C ALA A 683 -16.92 -7.95 -5.36
N ALA A 684 -16.39 -9.12 -5.71
CA ALA A 684 -15.76 -9.97 -4.70
C ALA A 684 -14.51 -9.26 -4.16
N TRP A 685 -14.35 -9.24 -2.84
CA TRP A 685 -13.15 -8.77 -2.17
C TRP A 685 -12.27 -9.98 -1.85
N LEU A 686 -11.22 -10.24 -2.64
CA LEU A 686 -10.70 -9.47 -3.77
C LEU A 686 -9.94 -10.39 -4.75
N LEU A 687 -9.33 -9.87 -5.82
CA LEU A 687 -8.62 -10.75 -6.77
C LEU A 687 -7.37 -11.42 -6.16
N TYR A 688 -6.47 -10.62 -5.58
CA TYR A 688 -5.20 -11.09 -5.02
C TYR A 688 -5.13 -10.87 -3.52
N ASP A 689 -4.51 -11.81 -2.79
CA ASP A 689 -4.05 -11.50 -1.43
C ASP A 689 -3.08 -10.32 -1.50
N PHE A 690 -3.09 -9.45 -0.48
CA PHE A 690 -2.29 -8.24 -0.48
C PHE A 690 -1.73 -7.92 0.90
N ALA A 691 -0.60 -7.20 0.91
CA ALA A 691 0.10 -6.84 2.13
C ALA A 691 -0.63 -5.75 2.93
N VAL A 692 -0.77 -5.96 4.24
CA VAL A 692 -1.31 -4.99 5.19
C VAL A 692 -0.49 -5.05 6.48
N SER A 693 0.32 -4.02 6.74
CA SER A 693 1.29 -3.98 7.85
C SER A 693 0.68 -4.18 9.25
N ASN A 694 -0.62 -3.94 9.39
CA ASN A 694 -1.31 -4.00 10.67
C ASN A 694 -2.17 -5.27 10.85
N ARG A 695 -2.17 -6.19 9.87
CA ARG A 695 -2.94 -7.43 9.96
C ARG A 695 -2.13 -8.58 10.53
N ASN A 696 -2.80 -9.43 11.30
CA ASN A 696 -2.27 -10.71 11.76
C ASN A 696 -3.45 -11.69 11.91
N GLU A 697 -3.78 -12.39 10.83
CA GLU A 697 -4.95 -13.29 10.76
C GLU A 697 -4.65 -14.47 9.82
N GLY A 698 -5.49 -15.51 9.88
CA GLY A 698 -5.41 -16.68 9.00
C GLY A 698 -4.09 -17.45 9.07
N GLY A 699 -3.32 -17.30 10.15
CA GLY A 699 -1.98 -17.90 10.29
C GLY A 699 -0.90 -17.26 9.43
N THR A 700 -1.16 -16.14 8.75
CA THR A 700 -0.17 -15.42 7.93
C THR A 700 -0.05 -13.96 8.35
N PRO A 701 1.05 -13.56 9.02
CA PRO A 701 1.25 -12.17 9.41
C PRO A 701 1.27 -11.20 8.23
N PHE A 702 0.73 -10.01 8.45
CA PHE A 702 0.76 -8.86 7.54
C PHE A 702 0.09 -9.07 6.18
N LEU A 703 -0.86 -9.99 6.09
CA LEU A 703 -1.56 -10.34 4.86
C LEU A 703 -3.08 -10.26 5.05
N ASN A 704 -3.75 -9.71 4.04
CA ASN A 704 -5.17 -9.96 3.82
C ASN A 704 -5.29 -11.12 2.82
N ASP A 705 -5.82 -12.25 3.26
CA ASP A 705 -5.83 -13.52 2.53
C ASP A 705 -7.19 -13.86 1.89
N LYS A 706 -8.03 -12.84 1.66
CA LYS A 706 -9.35 -12.96 1.01
C LYS A 706 -9.27 -13.07 -0.51
N GLY A 707 -8.07 -12.99 -1.08
CA GLY A 707 -7.84 -13.05 -2.51
C GLY A 707 -8.32 -14.37 -3.11
N LEU A 708 -8.86 -14.32 -4.33
CA LEU A 708 -9.11 -15.50 -5.15
C LEU A 708 -7.79 -16.18 -5.59
N ILE A 709 -6.70 -15.40 -5.62
CA ILE A 709 -5.35 -15.81 -5.99
C ILE A 709 -4.39 -15.37 -4.88
N THR A 710 -3.38 -16.18 -4.59
CA THR A 710 -2.33 -15.81 -3.64
C THR A 710 -1.55 -14.57 -4.08
N ARG A 711 -0.96 -13.86 -3.11
CA ARG A 711 -0.23 -12.61 -3.36
C ARG A 711 0.87 -12.76 -4.40
N ASP A 712 1.53 -13.91 -4.44
CA ASP A 712 2.60 -14.23 -5.40
C ASP A 712 2.11 -14.57 -6.82
N ARG A 713 0.79 -14.53 -7.07
CA ARG A 713 0.13 -14.88 -8.33
C ARG A 713 0.31 -16.36 -8.73
N GLN A 714 0.85 -17.22 -7.85
CA GLN A 714 1.16 -18.61 -8.22
C GLN A 714 -0.01 -19.56 -8.01
N THR A 715 -0.85 -19.32 -6.99
CA THR A 715 -1.93 -20.23 -6.62
C THR A 715 -3.28 -19.57 -6.82
N LYS A 716 -3.98 -20.00 -7.87
CA LYS A 716 -5.43 -19.82 -8.01
C LYS A 716 -6.13 -20.72 -6.99
N LYS A 717 -6.80 -20.12 -6.00
CA LYS A 717 -7.50 -20.83 -4.92
C LYS A 717 -8.77 -21.48 -5.46
N ASP A 718 -9.40 -22.36 -4.70
CA ASP A 718 -10.61 -23.07 -5.17
C ASP A 718 -11.72 -22.11 -5.61
N ILE A 719 -11.94 -21.04 -4.84
CA ILE A 719 -12.93 -20.01 -5.13
C ILE A 719 -12.69 -19.26 -6.45
N TYR A 720 -11.45 -19.21 -6.97
CA TYR A 720 -11.19 -18.69 -8.32
C TYR A 720 -11.98 -19.50 -9.37
N TYR A 721 -11.91 -20.83 -9.28
CA TYR A 721 -12.55 -21.72 -10.24
C TYR A 721 -14.08 -21.76 -10.10
N LEU A 722 -14.63 -21.42 -8.93
CA LEU A 722 -16.07 -21.18 -8.75
C LEU A 722 -16.53 -20.04 -9.66
N TYR A 723 -15.86 -18.91 -9.57
CA TYR A 723 -16.20 -17.72 -10.36
C TYR A 723 -15.87 -17.91 -11.84
N GLN A 724 -14.75 -18.55 -12.17
CA GLN A 724 -14.41 -18.86 -13.55
C GLN A 724 -15.49 -19.74 -14.21
N ALA A 725 -15.94 -20.79 -13.53
CA ALA A 725 -17.04 -21.61 -14.03
C ALA A 725 -18.36 -20.84 -14.11
N ALA A 726 -18.59 -19.85 -13.25
CA ALA A 726 -19.83 -19.07 -13.24
C ALA A 726 -19.87 -17.92 -14.27
N TRP A 727 -18.71 -17.36 -14.62
CA TRP A 727 -18.60 -16.11 -15.39
C TRP A 727 -17.92 -16.28 -16.74
N SER A 728 -16.99 -17.23 -16.88
CA SER A 728 -16.25 -17.45 -18.12
C SER A 728 -16.96 -18.40 -19.06
N ASP A 729 -16.87 -18.09 -20.35
CA ASP A 729 -17.28 -19.00 -21.42
C ASP A 729 -16.22 -20.07 -21.71
N GLN A 730 -15.02 -20.01 -21.13
CA GLN A 730 -14.02 -21.08 -21.27
C GLN A 730 -14.45 -22.32 -20.47
N PRO A 731 -14.30 -23.54 -21.01
CA PRO A 731 -14.69 -24.75 -20.29
C PRO A 731 -13.84 -24.99 -19.03
N VAL A 732 -14.51 -25.22 -17.89
CA VAL A 732 -13.89 -25.44 -16.59
C VAL A 732 -14.31 -26.81 -16.05
N CYS A 733 -13.36 -27.55 -15.50
CA CYS A 733 -13.60 -28.77 -14.72
C CYS A 733 -12.51 -28.84 -13.64
N TYR A 734 -12.86 -28.51 -12.39
CA TYR A 734 -11.89 -28.38 -11.30
C TYR A 734 -12.36 -29.07 -10.02
N ILE A 735 -11.63 -30.11 -9.60
CA ILE A 735 -11.82 -30.80 -8.32
C ILE A 735 -11.30 -29.92 -7.18
N THR A 736 -12.22 -29.55 -6.29
CA THR A 736 -11.97 -28.72 -5.10
C THR A 736 -11.27 -29.49 -3.98
N SER A 737 -10.79 -28.77 -2.97
CA SER A 737 -10.06 -29.28 -1.81
C SER A 737 -8.82 -30.11 -2.17
N ARG A 738 -8.25 -29.85 -3.36
CA ARG A 738 -7.12 -30.63 -3.91
C ARG A 738 -5.80 -30.46 -3.16
N ARG A 739 -5.68 -29.38 -2.39
CA ARG A 739 -4.57 -29.12 -1.46
C ARG A 739 -4.76 -29.87 -0.14
N PHE A 740 -6.01 -30.12 0.26
CA PHE A 740 -6.36 -30.99 1.38
C PHE A 740 -6.29 -32.48 1.00
N ARG A 741 -5.07 -32.96 0.73
CA ARG A 741 -4.84 -34.30 0.19
C ARG A 741 -5.02 -35.42 1.20
N LEU A 742 -4.55 -35.23 2.44
CA LEU A 742 -4.68 -36.21 3.51
C LEU A 742 -6.02 -36.04 4.23
N ARG A 743 -6.82 -37.10 4.26
CA ARG A 743 -8.11 -37.16 4.95
C ARG A 743 -8.02 -38.04 6.18
N GLU A 744 -8.64 -37.60 7.27
CA GLU A 744 -8.79 -38.43 8.47
C GLU A 744 -10.03 -39.33 8.40
N THR A 745 -10.81 -39.19 7.32
CA THR A 745 -12.08 -39.87 7.11
C THR A 745 -11.93 -41.09 6.20
N ALA A 746 -12.77 -42.11 6.44
CA ALA A 746 -12.84 -43.31 5.60
C ALA A 746 -13.63 -43.11 4.28
N THR A 747 -14.27 -41.95 4.13
CA THR A 747 -15.06 -41.58 2.95
C THR A 747 -14.75 -40.15 2.56
N ILE A 748 -14.64 -39.88 1.26
CA ILE A 748 -14.45 -38.54 0.73
C ILE A 748 -15.65 -38.11 -0.12
N LYS A 749 -16.06 -36.86 0.02
CA LYS A 749 -17.03 -36.21 -0.88
C LYS A 749 -16.27 -35.45 -1.94
N ILE A 750 -16.42 -35.83 -3.21
CA ILE A 750 -15.79 -35.12 -4.33
C ILE A 750 -16.70 -33.98 -4.77
N LYS A 751 -16.22 -32.74 -4.65
CA LYS A 751 -16.88 -31.53 -5.14
C LYS A 751 -16.08 -30.91 -6.28
N VAL A 752 -16.79 -30.43 -7.30
CA VAL A 752 -16.21 -29.91 -8.53
C VAL A 752 -16.86 -28.57 -8.89
N TYR A 753 -16.04 -27.59 -9.27
CA TYR A 753 -16.51 -26.38 -9.96
C TYR A 753 -16.35 -26.58 -11.47
N SER A 754 -17.46 -26.44 -12.21
CA SER A 754 -17.48 -26.74 -13.64
C SER A 754 -18.69 -26.14 -14.35
N ASN A 755 -18.49 -25.59 -15.54
CA ASN A 755 -19.55 -25.17 -16.47
C ASN A 755 -19.85 -26.21 -17.57
N CYS A 756 -19.37 -27.45 -17.39
CA CYS A 756 -19.69 -28.56 -18.27
C CYS A 756 -21.18 -28.96 -18.15
N GLU A 757 -21.70 -29.65 -19.17
CA GLU A 757 -23.08 -30.15 -19.22
C GLU A 757 -23.22 -31.50 -18.50
N GLN A 758 -22.12 -32.27 -18.43
CA GLN A 758 -22.06 -33.59 -17.81
C GLN A 758 -20.70 -33.79 -17.15
N LEU A 759 -20.68 -34.38 -15.95
CA LEU A 759 -19.45 -34.79 -15.26
C LEU A 759 -19.48 -36.28 -14.92
N THR A 760 -18.36 -36.98 -15.11
CA THR A 760 -18.17 -38.38 -14.71
C THR A 760 -16.98 -38.51 -13.77
N LEU A 761 -17.24 -38.91 -12.52
CA LEU A 761 -16.22 -39.29 -11.56
C LEU A 761 -15.78 -40.72 -11.81
N SER A 762 -14.47 -40.94 -11.87
CA SER A 762 -13.83 -42.25 -11.92
C SER A 762 -12.81 -42.36 -10.80
N ARG A 763 -12.65 -43.56 -10.24
CA ARG A 763 -11.62 -43.89 -9.24
C ARG A 763 -10.69 -44.93 -9.85
N ASP A 764 -9.39 -44.64 -9.87
CA ASP A 764 -8.34 -45.48 -10.47
C ASP A 764 -8.69 -45.94 -11.91
N GLY A 765 -9.36 -45.07 -12.67
CA GLY A 765 -9.79 -45.32 -14.05
C GLY A 765 -11.17 -45.99 -14.20
N GLU A 766 -11.78 -46.47 -13.11
CA GLU A 766 -13.11 -47.08 -13.15
C GLU A 766 -14.22 -46.07 -12.82
N PRO A 767 -15.26 -45.92 -13.67
CA PRO A 767 -16.35 -44.99 -13.41
C PRO A 767 -17.11 -45.29 -12.11
N VAL A 768 -17.32 -44.25 -11.29
CA VAL A 768 -18.05 -44.31 -10.03
C VAL A 768 -19.46 -43.75 -10.20
N GLN A 769 -19.56 -42.52 -10.73
CA GLN A 769 -20.83 -41.81 -10.86
C GLN A 769 -20.77 -40.80 -12.02
N THR A 770 -21.90 -40.63 -12.71
CA THR A 770 -22.11 -39.58 -13.71
C THR A 770 -23.24 -38.67 -13.27
N LEU A 771 -23.01 -37.35 -13.33
CA LEU A 771 -23.97 -36.30 -13.06
C LEU A 771 -24.27 -35.53 -14.36
N TYR A 772 -25.50 -35.03 -14.48
CA TYR A 772 -26.00 -34.30 -15.65
C TYR A 772 -26.53 -32.90 -15.32
N ALA A 773 -26.40 -32.47 -14.06
CA ALA A 773 -26.73 -31.12 -13.63
C ALA A 773 -25.94 -30.75 -12.36
N PRO A 774 -25.52 -29.48 -12.23
CA PRO A 774 -24.95 -28.96 -10.99
C PRO A 774 -26.02 -28.87 -9.89
N VAL A 775 -25.59 -28.93 -8.64
CA VAL A 775 -26.48 -28.81 -7.46
C VAL A 775 -26.77 -27.35 -7.08
N LYS A 776 -25.88 -26.41 -7.44
CA LYS A 776 -25.97 -24.99 -7.06
C LYS A 776 -25.24 -24.07 -8.05
N CYS A 777 -25.66 -22.80 -8.12
CA CYS A 777 -25.06 -21.72 -8.93
C CYS A 777 -24.90 -21.98 -10.44
N GLY A 778 -25.45 -23.08 -10.96
CA GLY A 778 -25.19 -23.53 -12.33
C GLY A 778 -23.78 -24.09 -12.56
N CYS A 779 -22.95 -24.23 -11.52
CA CYS A 779 -21.55 -24.63 -11.67
C CYS A 779 -20.95 -25.43 -10.51
N VAL A 780 -21.67 -25.64 -9.41
CA VAL A 780 -21.21 -26.45 -8.27
C VAL A 780 -21.76 -27.86 -8.40
N TRP A 781 -20.88 -28.85 -8.42
CA TRP A 781 -21.22 -30.26 -8.57
C TRP A 781 -20.73 -31.05 -7.37
N GLU A 782 -21.56 -31.95 -6.88
CA GLU A 782 -21.24 -32.79 -5.73
C GLU A 782 -21.58 -34.24 -6.05
N PHE A 783 -20.57 -35.10 -6.01
CA PHE A 783 -20.77 -36.55 -6.11
C PHE A 783 -21.17 -37.13 -4.75
N ASP A 784 -21.82 -38.28 -4.78
CA ASP A 784 -22.10 -39.05 -3.57
C ASP A 784 -20.79 -39.41 -2.85
N PRO A 785 -20.75 -39.43 -1.50
CA PRO A 785 -19.54 -39.80 -0.77
C PRO A 785 -19.01 -41.17 -1.20
N VAL A 786 -17.72 -41.23 -1.53
CA VAL A 786 -17.04 -42.45 -1.97
C VAL A 786 -16.17 -42.95 -0.82
N ALA A 787 -16.31 -44.22 -0.47
CA ALA A 787 -15.43 -44.86 0.51
C ALA A 787 -14.04 -45.09 -0.09
N PHE A 788 -13.00 -44.74 0.65
CA PHE A 788 -11.65 -45.16 0.32
C PHE A 788 -11.56 -46.70 0.40
N VAL A 789 -10.93 -47.31 -0.60
CA VAL A 789 -10.57 -48.74 -0.62
C VAL A 789 -9.09 -48.93 -0.33
N ASN A 790 -8.25 -48.00 -0.77
CA ASN A 790 -6.82 -47.96 -0.48
C ASN A 790 -6.44 -46.69 0.30
N ALA A 791 -5.28 -46.70 0.96
CA ALA A 791 -4.76 -45.54 1.69
C ALA A 791 -4.36 -44.37 0.77
N SER A 792 -4.23 -44.63 -0.53
CA SER A 792 -3.99 -43.65 -1.60
C SER A 792 -4.84 -44.02 -2.81
N GLU A 793 -5.64 -43.07 -3.31
CA GLU A 793 -6.54 -43.29 -4.45
C GLU A 793 -6.53 -42.11 -5.42
N VAL A 794 -6.61 -42.41 -6.72
CA VAL A 794 -6.68 -41.41 -7.78
C VAL A 794 -8.13 -41.20 -8.20
N TYR A 795 -8.62 -39.98 -8.06
CA TYR A 795 -9.94 -39.58 -8.55
C TYR A 795 -9.78 -38.70 -9.78
N THR A 796 -10.49 -39.06 -10.85
CA THR A 796 -10.54 -38.29 -12.09
C THR A 796 -11.97 -37.90 -12.39
N VAL A 797 -12.22 -36.63 -12.67
CA VAL A 797 -13.50 -36.14 -13.15
C VAL A 797 -13.34 -35.74 -14.61
N THR A 798 -14.15 -36.34 -15.48
CA THR A 798 -14.23 -35.98 -16.89
C THR A 798 -15.49 -35.17 -17.14
N GLY A 799 -15.34 -33.95 -17.69
CA GLY A 799 -16.42 -33.04 -18.04
C GLY A 799 -16.63 -32.94 -19.54
N ILE A 800 -17.88 -32.83 -19.98
CA ILE A 800 -18.26 -32.62 -21.39
C ILE A 800 -18.96 -31.27 -21.53
N ARG A 801 -18.49 -30.43 -22.46
CA ARG A 801 -19.14 -29.16 -22.83
C ARG A 801 -19.16 -29.04 -24.36
N GLY A 802 -20.32 -29.14 -24.99
CA GLY A 802 -20.41 -29.29 -26.43
C GLY A 802 -19.59 -30.48 -26.96
N GLU A 803 -18.61 -30.21 -27.83
CA GLU A 803 -17.66 -31.22 -28.35
C GLU A 803 -16.39 -31.36 -27.51
N GLU A 804 -16.17 -30.47 -26.53
CA GLU A 804 -14.96 -30.48 -25.71
C GLU A 804 -15.09 -31.45 -24.54
N VAL A 805 -13.99 -32.18 -24.28
CA VAL A 805 -13.86 -33.10 -23.15
C VAL A 805 -12.69 -32.63 -22.29
N LEU A 806 -12.98 -32.27 -21.06
CA LEU A 806 -12.01 -31.88 -20.04
C LEU A 806 -11.85 -33.00 -19.04
N SER A 807 -10.66 -33.11 -18.44
CA SER A 807 -10.44 -34.01 -17.32
C SER A 807 -9.59 -33.34 -16.27
N ASP A 808 -9.95 -33.54 -15.02
CA ASP A 808 -9.14 -33.13 -13.88
C ASP A 808 -8.94 -34.30 -12.93
N THR A 809 -7.74 -34.42 -12.38
CA THR A 809 -7.30 -35.59 -11.62
C THR A 809 -6.60 -35.16 -10.34
N VAL A 810 -7.00 -35.75 -9.21
CA VAL A 810 -6.40 -35.53 -7.89
C VAL A 810 -6.18 -36.86 -7.20
N THR A 811 -5.04 -37.00 -6.54
CA THR A 811 -4.77 -38.12 -5.63
C THR A 811 -5.06 -37.69 -4.20
N PHE A 812 -5.96 -38.42 -3.53
CA PHE A 812 -6.25 -38.22 -2.12
C PHE A 812 -5.69 -39.39 -1.31
N LEU A 813 -5.31 -39.11 -0.06
CA LEU A 813 -4.80 -40.07 0.91
C LEU A 813 -5.76 -40.16 2.09
N THR A 814 -5.79 -41.30 2.78
CA THR A 814 -6.54 -41.43 4.03
C THR A 814 -5.72 -42.12 5.12
N SER A 815 -5.79 -41.60 6.34
CA SER A 815 -5.25 -42.27 7.54
C SER A 815 -6.23 -43.27 8.17
N ALA A 816 -7.48 -43.30 7.71
CA ALA A 816 -8.53 -44.16 8.27
C ALA A 816 -8.41 -45.65 7.88
N ILE A 817 -7.53 -45.98 6.94
CA ILE A 817 -7.28 -47.37 6.49
C ILE A 817 -5.91 -47.82 7.02
N SER A 818 -5.91 -48.68 8.05
CA SER A 818 -4.67 -49.19 8.64
C SER A 818 -4.00 -50.27 7.79
N GLY A 819 -2.66 -50.30 7.81
CA GLY A 819 -1.87 -51.43 7.28
C GLY A 819 -1.23 -51.24 5.90
N GLN A 820 -1.19 -50.02 5.34
CA GLN A 820 -0.39 -49.71 4.14
C GLN A 820 0.58 -48.55 4.43
N ILE A 821 1.85 -48.74 4.06
CA ILE A 821 2.85 -47.66 4.06
C ILE A 821 2.43 -46.68 2.97
N LEU A 822 2.08 -45.45 3.36
CA LEU A 822 1.79 -44.37 2.41
C LEU A 822 3.07 -44.03 1.64
N PRO A 823 3.10 -44.12 0.30
CA PRO A 823 4.23 -43.65 -0.47
C PRO A 823 4.18 -42.13 -0.56
N GLU A 824 4.89 -41.41 0.31
CA GLU A 824 5.21 -40.01 0.05
C GLU A 824 6.33 -39.94 -1.00
N SER A 825 5.96 -40.04 -2.29
CA SER A 825 6.77 -39.45 -3.34
C SER A 825 6.26 -38.04 -3.59
N ILE A 826 6.92 -37.05 -2.99
CA ILE A 826 6.81 -35.65 -3.40
C ILE A 826 7.43 -35.56 -4.80
N ALA A 827 6.60 -35.49 -5.84
CA ALA A 827 7.03 -34.96 -7.12
C ALA A 827 7.19 -33.44 -6.94
N ALA A 828 8.34 -33.01 -6.42
CA ALA A 828 8.78 -31.63 -6.62
C ALA A 828 9.08 -31.50 -8.12
N ASP A 829 8.49 -30.51 -8.78
CA ASP A 829 8.88 -30.14 -10.13
C ASP A 829 10.36 -29.69 -10.08
N VAL A 830 11.28 -30.56 -10.52
CA VAL A 830 12.74 -30.41 -10.35
C VAL A 830 13.31 -29.28 -11.24
N SER A 831 12.46 -28.55 -11.96
CA SER A 831 12.86 -27.40 -12.77
C SER A 831 13.31 -26.17 -11.95
N LYS A 832 13.13 -26.16 -10.61
CA LYS A 832 13.53 -25.04 -9.71
C LYS A 832 14.34 -25.45 -8.47
N LEU A 833 15.11 -26.54 -8.51
CA LEU A 833 16.06 -26.84 -7.43
C LEU A 833 17.36 -26.03 -7.61
N ASP A 834 17.31 -24.74 -7.28
CA ASP A 834 18.51 -23.89 -7.24
C ASP A 834 19.16 -24.04 -5.86
N LEU A 835 20.12 -24.96 -5.74
CA LEU A 835 20.89 -25.18 -4.52
C LEU A 835 21.89 -24.03 -4.32
N GLN A 836 21.42 -22.94 -3.71
CA GLN A 836 22.33 -21.99 -3.06
C GLN A 836 22.64 -22.49 -1.64
N VAL A 837 23.91 -22.83 -1.42
CA VAL A 837 24.44 -23.26 -0.12
C VAL A 837 24.23 -22.11 0.87
N GLY A 838 23.27 -22.25 1.79
CA GLY A 838 23.03 -21.27 2.85
C GLY A 838 21.60 -21.14 3.37
N GLN A 839 20.60 -21.78 2.76
CA GLN A 839 19.23 -21.81 3.30
C GLN A 839 18.72 -23.25 3.32
N ALA A 840 18.54 -23.82 4.51
CA ALA A 840 17.88 -25.11 4.67
C ALA A 840 16.40 -24.95 4.30
N LYS A 841 15.90 -25.79 3.40
CA LYS A 841 14.45 -25.95 3.15
C LYS A 841 14.08 -27.35 3.61
N GLU A 842 13.07 -27.42 4.46
CA GLU A 842 12.56 -28.66 5.03
C GLU A 842 11.85 -29.53 3.99
N VAL A 843 12.07 -30.83 4.06
CA VAL A 843 11.25 -31.89 3.48
C VAL A 843 10.57 -32.60 4.65
N HIS A 844 9.24 -32.47 4.76
CA HIS A 844 8.45 -33.25 5.71
C HIS A 844 8.29 -34.67 5.18
N VAL A 845 8.61 -35.66 6.01
CA VAL A 845 8.26 -37.06 5.78
C VAL A 845 7.48 -37.51 7.01
N SER A 846 6.17 -37.69 6.87
CA SER A 846 5.32 -38.10 7.98
C SER A 846 5.26 -39.63 8.05
N TYR A 847 5.79 -40.22 9.12
CA TYR A 847 5.57 -41.64 9.47
C TYR A 847 4.66 -41.70 10.70
N VAL A 848 3.51 -42.37 10.56
CA VAL A 848 2.54 -42.53 11.66
C VAL A 848 2.53 -43.99 12.14
N PRO A 849 3.21 -44.31 13.25
CA PRO A 849 2.71 -45.29 14.19
C PRO A 849 1.97 -44.55 15.31
N ASN A 850 0.87 -45.14 15.78
CA ASN A 850 -0.05 -44.55 16.77
C ASN A 850 0.66 -43.66 17.82
N THR A 851 0.17 -42.42 17.91
CA THR A 851 0.50 -41.34 18.87
C THR A 851 1.91 -40.74 18.79
N ALA A 852 1.95 -39.41 18.55
CA ALA A 852 3.08 -38.49 18.40
C ALA A 852 3.63 -38.28 16.97
N ASN A 853 3.65 -37.01 16.52
CA ASN A 853 4.35 -36.58 15.32
C ASN A 853 5.87 -36.64 15.55
N VAL A 854 6.63 -37.17 14.59
CA VAL A 854 8.11 -37.18 14.63
C VAL A 854 8.61 -36.17 13.59
N GLU A 855 9.30 -35.12 14.02
CA GLU A 855 10.12 -34.26 13.14
C GLU A 855 11.55 -34.82 13.04
N LEU A 856 12.13 -34.79 11.84
CA LEU A 856 13.51 -35.21 11.58
C LEU A 856 14.33 -34.00 11.13
N ASP A 857 15.42 -33.68 11.86
CA ASP A 857 16.43 -32.70 11.42
C ASP A 857 17.58 -33.41 10.67
N TYR A 858 17.65 -33.23 9.35
CA TYR A 858 18.62 -33.87 8.45
C TYR A 858 19.86 -33.01 8.15
N THR A 859 20.00 -31.85 8.79
CA THR A 859 21.07 -30.86 8.48
C THR A 859 22.47 -31.45 8.72
N ALA A 860 22.63 -32.40 9.64
CA ALA A 860 23.91 -33.05 9.94
C ALA A 860 24.33 -34.12 8.91
N ALA A 861 23.40 -34.73 8.16
CA ALA A 861 23.70 -35.87 7.28
C ALA A 861 24.24 -35.48 5.89
N LEU A 862 23.90 -34.27 5.41
CA LEU A 862 24.28 -33.79 4.07
C LEU A 862 25.69 -33.19 3.99
N THR A 863 26.30 -32.84 5.13
CA THR A 863 27.68 -32.31 5.16
C THR A 863 28.73 -33.35 4.73
N GLY A 864 28.41 -34.65 4.79
CA GLY A 864 29.28 -35.72 4.32
C GLY A 864 29.35 -35.91 2.79
N LEU A 865 28.48 -35.24 2.02
CA LEU A 865 28.38 -35.36 0.55
C LEU A 865 29.09 -34.22 -0.20
N ALA A 866 29.80 -33.34 0.51
CA ALA A 866 30.56 -32.23 -0.06
C ALA A 866 31.78 -32.73 -0.86
N GLY A 867 31.56 -33.17 -2.10
CA GLY A 867 32.66 -33.58 -2.98
C GLY A 867 32.28 -34.02 -4.39
N SER A 868 31.02 -34.33 -4.69
CA SER A 868 30.62 -34.85 -6.00
C SER A 868 29.47 -34.04 -6.60
N ALA A 869 29.71 -33.42 -7.76
CA ALA A 869 28.69 -32.73 -8.54
C ALA A 869 27.60 -33.71 -8.99
N VAL A 870 26.35 -33.39 -8.67
CA VAL A 870 25.18 -34.12 -9.17
C VAL A 870 24.91 -33.66 -10.61
N PRO A 871 24.86 -34.55 -11.62
CA PRO A 871 24.56 -34.17 -12.99
C PRO A 871 23.11 -33.68 -13.13
N SER A 872 22.91 -32.67 -13.98
CA SER A 872 21.58 -32.23 -14.42
C SER A 872 20.75 -33.42 -14.95
N GLY A 873 19.53 -33.59 -14.44
CA GLY A 873 18.59 -34.64 -14.85
C GLY A 873 18.67 -35.96 -14.08
N ALA A 874 19.40 -36.02 -12.96
CA ALA A 874 19.41 -37.20 -12.09
C ALA A 874 18.11 -37.35 -11.30
N THR A 875 17.53 -38.56 -11.29
CA THR A 875 16.41 -38.94 -10.45
C THR A 875 16.95 -39.44 -9.12
N VAL A 876 16.57 -38.83 -8.00
CA VAL A 876 16.88 -39.34 -6.66
C VAL A 876 15.67 -40.16 -6.20
N THR A 877 15.87 -41.44 -5.93
CA THR A 877 14.84 -42.29 -5.33
C THR A 877 15.18 -42.48 -3.87
N VAL A 878 14.30 -42.00 -2.99
CA VAL A 878 14.36 -42.29 -1.56
C VAL A 878 13.51 -43.52 -1.32
N THR A 879 14.12 -44.58 -0.78
CA THR A 879 13.39 -45.79 -0.39
C THR A 879 13.58 -46.01 1.10
N ALA A 880 12.48 -46.04 1.85
CA ALA A 880 12.46 -46.43 3.25
C ALA A 880 12.17 -47.94 3.34
N SER A 881 12.98 -48.67 4.10
CA SER A 881 12.71 -50.08 4.42
C SER A 881 12.99 -50.35 5.89
N GLU A 882 12.10 -51.12 6.53
CA GLU A 882 12.32 -51.61 7.89
C GLU A 882 13.49 -52.59 7.89
N ALA A 883 14.58 -52.22 8.56
CA ALA A 883 15.53 -53.19 9.08
C ALA A 883 15.08 -53.53 10.49
N GLY A 884 14.60 -54.76 10.70
CA GLY A 884 14.00 -55.19 11.96
C GLY A 884 14.84 -54.83 13.19
N SER A 885 14.41 -53.77 13.89
CA SER A 885 14.81 -53.29 15.22
C SER A 885 14.35 -51.85 15.48
N GLY A 886 13.32 -51.33 14.78
CA GLY A 886 12.92 -49.92 14.89
C GLY A 886 13.91 -48.94 14.22
N THR A 887 14.72 -49.42 13.27
CA THR A 887 15.69 -48.61 12.53
C THR A 887 15.20 -48.42 11.09
N LEU A 888 15.00 -47.17 10.67
CA LEU A 888 14.63 -46.81 9.31
C LEU A 888 15.91 -46.68 8.47
N ASN A 889 16.05 -47.44 7.39
CA ASN A 889 17.13 -47.22 6.43
C ASN A 889 16.64 -46.35 5.28
N LEU A 890 17.25 -45.18 5.14
CA LEU A 890 17.06 -44.32 3.96
C LEU A 890 18.13 -44.67 2.93
N ALA A 891 17.71 -45.22 1.78
CA ALA A 891 18.57 -45.46 0.64
C ALA A 891 18.44 -44.30 -0.36
N LEU A 892 19.56 -43.65 -0.66
CA LEU A 892 19.70 -42.69 -1.75
C LEU A 892 20.46 -43.39 -2.89
N ASP A 893 19.79 -43.64 -4.01
CA ASP A 893 20.38 -44.34 -5.15
C ASP A 893 20.70 -43.37 -6.30
N TRP A 894 21.96 -43.34 -6.74
CA TRP A 894 22.40 -42.55 -7.90
C TRP A 894 23.31 -43.39 -8.80
N ASN A 895 22.86 -43.67 -10.04
CA ASN A 895 23.62 -44.41 -11.05
C ASN A 895 24.26 -45.73 -10.55
N GLY A 896 23.56 -46.46 -9.66
CA GLY A 896 24.01 -47.74 -9.11
C GLY A 896 24.98 -47.62 -7.93
N ALA A 897 25.18 -46.42 -7.38
CA ALA A 897 25.80 -46.20 -6.08
C ALA A 897 24.72 -45.85 -5.05
N SER A 898 24.51 -46.74 -4.08
CA SER A 898 23.55 -46.56 -2.99
C SER A 898 24.28 -46.11 -1.72
N VAL A 899 23.85 -45.00 -1.13
CA VAL A 899 24.26 -44.61 0.24
C VAL A 899 23.14 -45.01 1.19
N SER A 900 23.46 -45.86 2.16
CA SER A 900 22.52 -46.29 3.21
C SER A 900 22.81 -45.48 4.47
N ILE A 901 21.86 -44.67 4.91
CA ILE A 901 21.94 -43.91 6.16
C ILE A 901 21.10 -44.65 7.19
N PRO A 902 21.72 -45.24 8.24
CA PRO A 902 20.97 -45.85 9.33
C PRO A 902 20.36 -44.75 10.20
N VAL A 903 19.04 -44.72 10.31
CA VAL A 903 18.31 -43.83 11.21
C VAL A 903 17.75 -44.68 12.35
N THR A 904 18.39 -44.61 13.52
CA THR A 904 17.85 -45.19 14.75
C THR A 904 16.80 -44.23 15.29
N ALA A 905 15.55 -44.68 15.39
CA ALA A 905 14.55 -43.95 16.16
C ALA A 905 14.97 -44.05 17.64
N GLU A 906 15.49 -42.95 18.19
CA GLU A 906 15.54 -42.82 19.65
C GLU A 906 14.16 -42.35 20.09
N GLU A 907 13.42 -43.26 20.73
CA GLU A 907 12.25 -42.87 21.53
C GLU A 907 12.75 -41.95 22.64
N THR A 908 12.34 -40.69 22.61
CA THR A 908 12.35 -39.83 23.79
C THR A 908 10.95 -39.86 24.38
N PRO A 909 10.68 -40.65 25.44
CA PRO A 909 9.38 -40.64 26.08
C PRO A 909 9.13 -39.28 26.74
N GLU A 910 8.16 -38.52 26.23
CA GLU A 910 7.62 -37.36 26.93
C GLU A 910 6.60 -37.83 27.98
N TYR A 911 6.89 -37.57 29.25
CA TYR A 911 5.95 -37.79 30.35
C TYR A 911 5.13 -36.52 30.58
N LEU A 912 3.97 -36.38 29.91
CA LEU A 912 3.04 -35.30 30.26
C LEU A 912 2.25 -35.69 31.51
N CYS A 913 2.32 -34.85 32.54
CA CYS A 913 1.36 -34.85 33.65
C CYS A 913 0.56 -33.54 33.61
N TYR A 914 -0.76 -33.63 33.48
CA TYR A 914 -1.65 -32.46 33.53
C TYR A 914 -2.19 -32.26 34.96
N PHE A 915 -2.18 -31.02 35.46
CA PHE A 915 -2.78 -30.66 36.74
C PHE A 915 -3.65 -29.42 36.54
N ASP A 916 -4.97 -29.57 36.65
CA ASP A 916 -5.92 -28.47 36.58
C ASP A 916 -6.32 -28.02 37.98
N PHE A 917 -5.98 -26.78 38.34
CA PHE A 917 -6.37 -26.14 39.61
C PHE A 917 -7.35 -24.98 39.39
N THR A 918 -8.22 -25.06 38.38
CA THR A 918 -9.24 -24.03 38.15
C THR A 918 -10.20 -23.93 39.34
N THR A 919 -10.30 -22.73 39.90
CA THR A 919 -11.18 -22.42 41.04
C THR A 919 -12.64 -22.66 40.66
N GLY A 920 -13.25 -23.77 41.12
CA GLY A 920 -14.70 -23.93 41.10
C GLY A 920 -15.27 -25.33 40.87
N SER A 921 -14.49 -26.36 40.58
CA SER A 921 -14.99 -27.75 40.53
C SER A 921 -14.78 -28.46 41.88
N ASN A 922 -15.74 -29.30 42.27
CA ASN A 922 -15.66 -30.15 43.48
C ASN A 922 -14.95 -31.50 43.19
N ASP A 923 -14.12 -31.56 42.15
CA ASP A 923 -13.48 -32.80 41.70
C ASP A 923 -12.03 -32.87 42.20
N ASP A 924 -11.57 -34.06 42.58
CA ASP A 924 -10.17 -34.27 42.96
C ASP A 924 -9.25 -34.04 41.74
N PRO A 925 -8.07 -33.41 41.88
CA PRO A 925 -7.16 -33.22 40.76
C PRO A 925 -6.68 -34.58 40.24
N SER A 926 -6.81 -34.84 38.94
CA SER A 926 -6.34 -36.08 38.30
C SER A 926 -4.91 -35.94 37.80
N VAL A 927 -4.12 -37.02 37.92
CA VAL A 927 -2.78 -37.12 37.30
C VAL A 927 -2.86 -38.22 36.24
N GLU A 928 -2.67 -37.86 34.97
CA GLU A 928 -2.55 -38.84 33.88
C GLU A 928 -1.08 -38.94 33.42
N ASP A 929 -0.63 -40.16 33.15
CA ASP A 929 0.63 -40.49 32.48
C ASP A 929 0.34 -40.75 31.01
N SER A 930 0.85 -39.89 30.12
CA SER A 930 0.66 -40.00 28.66
C SER A 930 1.25 -41.27 28.05
N THR A 931 2.11 -42.00 28.78
CA THR A 931 2.75 -43.26 28.32
C THR A 931 1.99 -44.52 28.77
N GLY A 932 1.08 -44.40 29.74
CA GLY A 932 0.31 -45.52 30.30
C GLY A 932 1.13 -46.54 31.11
N ASN A 933 2.36 -46.22 31.51
CA ASN A 933 3.31 -47.18 32.09
C ASN A 933 3.59 -46.97 33.60
N ALA A 934 3.17 -45.87 34.21
CA ALA A 934 3.25 -45.64 35.66
C ALA A 934 1.95 -45.08 36.26
N THR A 935 1.54 -45.59 37.44
CA THR A 935 0.47 -45.00 38.25
C THR A 935 1.08 -43.94 39.18
N CYS A 936 1.01 -42.67 38.80
CA CYS A 936 1.37 -41.57 39.70
C CYS A 936 0.35 -41.44 40.83
N THR A 937 0.82 -41.19 42.05
CA THR A 937 -0.02 -41.02 43.25
C THR A 937 0.26 -39.66 43.89
N MET A 938 -0.81 -38.89 44.07
CA MET A 938 -0.79 -37.62 44.80
C MET A 938 -1.26 -37.87 46.24
N GLU A 939 -0.39 -37.59 47.22
CA GLU A 939 -0.70 -37.71 48.64
C GLU A 939 -0.77 -36.32 49.30
N GLY A 940 -1.69 -36.15 50.26
CA GLY A 940 -1.96 -34.88 50.96
C GLY A 940 -3.27 -34.19 50.54
N PHE A 941 -3.92 -34.66 49.47
CA PHE A 941 -5.27 -34.25 49.05
C PHE A 941 -6.30 -35.25 49.59
N ALA A 942 -7.01 -34.91 50.66
CA ALA A 942 -8.17 -35.67 51.10
C ALA A 942 -9.25 -34.70 51.59
N TRP A 943 -10.42 -34.73 50.95
CA TRP A 943 -11.60 -33.95 51.34
C TRP A 943 -12.22 -34.53 52.62
N ASP A 944 -12.39 -33.72 53.67
CA ASP A 944 -13.29 -34.03 54.80
C ASP A 944 -14.27 -32.88 55.05
N GLU A 945 -15.48 -33.19 55.53
CA GLU A 945 -16.58 -32.22 55.71
C GLU A 945 -16.26 -31.09 56.72
N THR A 946 -15.12 -31.14 57.42
CA THR A 946 -14.70 -30.20 58.45
C THR A 946 -13.49 -29.34 58.07
N SER A 947 -12.79 -29.66 56.98
CA SER A 947 -11.64 -28.91 56.47
C SER A 947 -11.91 -28.51 55.02
N GLY A 948 -12.59 -27.38 54.84
CA GLY A 948 -12.84 -26.83 53.51
C GLY A 948 -11.53 -26.41 52.83
N PHE A 949 -11.45 -26.60 51.52
CA PHE A 949 -10.53 -25.84 50.69
C PHE A 949 -10.88 -24.35 50.85
N THR A 950 -9.88 -23.51 51.09
CA THR A 950 -10.09 -22.07 50.87
C THR A 950 -10.33 -21.86 49.37
N GLU A 951 -10.82 -20.68 49.00
CA GLU A 951 -10.84 -20.17 47.61
C GLU A 951 -9.48 -20.26 46.87
N ASN A 952 -8.45 -20.75 47.57
CA ASN A 952 -7.08 -20.92 47.15
C ASN A 952 -6.50 -22.35 47.24
N GLY A 953 -7.31 -23.41 47.22
CA GLY A 953 -6.84 -24.79 46.91
C GLY A 953 -5.89 -25.47 47.92
N LEU A 954 -5.67 -24.94 49.12
CA LEU A 954 -4.78 -25.52 50.13
C LEU A 954 -5.52 -26.04 51.37
N LYS A 955 -5.14 -27.22 51.87
CA LYS A 955 -5.66 -27.79 53.12
C LYS A 955 -5.09 -27.04 54.33
N THR A 956 -5.96 -26.42 55.12
CA THR A 956 -5.59 -25.84 56.42
C THR A 956 -6.01 -26.79 57.54
N THR A 957 -5.11 -27.07 58.47
CA THR A 957 -5.50 -27.80 59.69
C THR A 957 -6.52 -26.95 60.46
N ALA A 958 -7.41 -27.60 61.23
CA ALA A 958 -8.58 -26.97 61.89
C ALA A 958 -8.28 -25.75 62.82
N SER A 959 -7.01 -25.38 63.02
CA SER A 959 -6.57 -24.18 63.75
C SER A 959 -6.05 -23.04 62.85
N GLY A 960 -6.05 -23.18 61.52
CA GLY A 960 -5.73 -22.10 60.57
C GLY A 960 -4.27 -21.62 60.59
N SER A 961 -3.33 -22.43 61.09
CA SER A 961 -1.94 -22.00 61.32
C SER A 961 -0.86 -22.85 60.65
N SER A 962 -1.22 -23.80 59.78
CA SER A 962 -0.26 -24.53 58.95
C SER A 962 -0.92 -25.07 57.68
N THR A 963 -0.26 -24.85 56.54
CA THR A 963 -0.57 -25.45 55.24
C THR A 963 0.01 -26.86 55.17
N GLU A 964 -0.78 -27.89 54.84
CA GLU A 964 -0.23 -29.23 54.54
C GLU A 964 0.34 -29.25 53.11
N MET A 965 1.53 -29.84 52.93
CA MET A 965 2.21 -29.92 51.62
C MET A 965 1.52 -30.93 50.70
N VAL A 966 1.43 -30.59 49.41
CA VAL A 966 1.05 -31.54 48.34
C VAL A 966 2.32 -32.26 47.87
N THR A 967 2.33 -33.59 47.98
CA THR A 967 3.46 -34.42 47.55
C THR A 967 3.03 -35.32 46.39
N ILE A 968 3.77 -35.26 45.29
CA ILE A 968 3.55 -36.13 44.15
C ILE A 968 4.69 -37.14 44.07
N SER A 969 4.33 -38.42 44.00
CA SER A 969 5.25 -39.55 44.01
C SER A 969 4.78 -40.65 43.05
N GLY A 970 5.64 -41.62 42.74
CA GLY A 970 5.30 -42.71 41.80
C GLY A 970 6.09 -42.70 40.49
N PHE A 971 7.00 -41.74 40.29
CA PHE A 971 7.82 -41.62 39.08
C PHE A 971 9.07 -42.50 39.15
N ASP A 972 9.23 -43.43 38.21
CA ASP A 972 10.49 -44.17 38.02
C ASP A 972 11.40 -43.45 37.03
N LEU A 973 12.28 -42.59 37.54
CA LEU A 973 13.24 -41.85 36.72
C LEU A 973 14.47 -42.67 36.32
N SER A 974 14.58 -43.92 36.78
CA SER A 974 15.75 -44.76 36.51
C SER A 974 15.80 -45.28 35.07
N GLU A 975 14.65 -45.30 34.37
CA GLU A 975 14.53 -45.71 32.97
C GLU A 975 14.58 -44.53 31.96
N CYS A 976 14.53 -43.28 32.44
CA CYS A 976 14.62 -42.07 31.59
C CYS A 976 16.06 -41.73 31.19
N THR A 977 16.59 -42.30 30.11
CA THR A 977 17.94 -41.99 29.62
C THR A 977 18.05 -40.68 28.83
N ASN A 978 16.93 -40.17 28.29
CA ASN A 978 16.89 -39.00 27.39
C ASN A 978 16.24 -37.73 27.98
N GLY A 979 15.93 -37.75 29.29
CA GLY A 979 15.27 -36.64 29.97
C GLY A 979 13.75 -36.70 29.94
N PHE A 980 13.11 -35.90 30.79
CA PHE A 980 11.65 -35.81 30.90
C PHE A 980 11.20 -34.34 30.88
N ARG A 981 10.03 -34.09 30.28
CA ARG A 981 9.39 -32.76 30.19
C ARG A 981 8.15 -32.77 31.07
N MET A 982 8.00 -31.78 31.95
CA MET A 982 6.85 -31.66 32.84
C MET A 982 6.13 -30.33 32.60
N HIS A 983 4.83 -30.39 32.32
CA HIS A 983 4.00 -29.22 32.06
C HIS A 983 3.10 -28.95 33.28
N MET A 984 3.02 -27.70 33.75
CA MET A 984 2.22 -27.35 34.94
C MET A 984 1.43 -26.05 34.72
N GLU A 985 0.10 -26.15 34.76
CA GLU A 985 -0.79 -25.00 34.61
C GLU A 985 -1.27 -24.49 35.98
N TYR A 986 -1.20 -23.18 36.24
CA TYR A 986 -1.53 -22.61 37.57
C TYR A 986 -2.19 -21.22 37.49
N ALA A 987 -3.44 -21.09 37.95
CA ALA A 987 -4.15 -19.80 38.03
C ALA A 987 -3.99 -19.15 39.42
N GLY A 988 -3.55 -17.88 39.47
CA GLY A 988 -2.95 -17.23 40.65
C GLY A 988 -3.83 -16.90 41.88
N PHE A 989 -3.19 -16.36 42.94
CA PHE A 989 -3.83 -15.96 44.22
C PHE A 989 -3.64 -14.50 44.64
N ALA A 990 -4.57 -14.04 45.48
CA ALA A 990 -4.51 -12.79 46.22
C ALA A 990 -4.21 -13.00 47.71
N SER A 991 -3.19 -12.27 48.19
CA SER A 991 -2.98 -11.80 49.57
C SER A 991 -2.99 -12.81 50.72
N THR A 992 -1.81 -13.30 51.13
CA THR A 992 -1.31 -13.21 52.53
C THR A 992 0.17 -13.61 52.60
N TRP A 993 0.89 -13.08 53.60
CA TRP A 993 2.33 -13.28 53.78
C TRP A 993 2.58 -14.44 54.76
N ASP A 994 2.90 -15.63 54.25
CA ASP A 994 3.58 -16.67 55.05
C ASP A 994 4.55 -17.47 54.15
N ARG A 995 5.69 -17.87 54.70
CA ARG A 995 6.73 -18.66 54.03
C ARG A 995 6.45 -20.16 54.17
N SER A 996 5.31 -20.61 53.68
CA SER A 996 4.93 -22.02 53.69
C SER A 996 5.31 -22.71 52.36
N ARG A 997 5.84 -23.93 52.46
CA ARG A 997 6.02 -24.84 51.32
C ARG A 997 4.66 -25.29 50.82
N PHE A 998 4.43 -25.29 49.51
CA PHE A 998 3.11 -25.61 48.96
C PHE A 998 3.12 -26.82 48.01
N PHE A 999 4.27 -27.18 47.45
CA PHE A 999 4.37 -28.29 46.49
C PHE A 999 5.76 -28.97 46.56
N GLN A 1000 5.78 -30.30 46.50
CA GLN A 1000 7.00 -31.09 46.40
C GLN A 1000 6.84 -32.30 45.48
N LEU A 1001 7.84 -32.52 44.62
CA LEU A 1001 7.95 -33.71 43.76
C LEU A 1001 9.00 -34.66 44.33
N VAL A 1002 8.65 -35.94 44.45
CA VAL A 1002 9.49 -36.96 45.08
C VAL A 1002 9.58 -38.18 44.16
N ASP A 1003 10.79 -38.74 43.99
CA ASP A 1003 10.97 -39.97 43.22
C ASP A 1003 10.49 -41.23 43.98
N ASN A 1004 10.52 -42.38 43.30
CA ASN A 1004 10.16 -43.67 43.88
C ASN A 1004 11.05 -44.14 45.04
N GLU A 1005 12.21 -43.51 45.25
CA GLU A 1005 13.11 -43.78 46.39
C GLU A 1005 12.86 -42.84 47.58
N GLY A 1006 11.93 -41.89 47.47
CA GLY A 1006 11.62 -40.91 48.51
C GLY A 1006 12.51 -39.67 48.47
N THR A 1007 13.28 -39.46 47.41
CA THR A 1007 14.16 -38.29 47.22
C THR A 1007 13.38 -37.14 46.62
N VAL A 1008 13.48 -35.96 47.23
CA VAL A 1008 12.89 -34.73 46.69
C VAL A 1008 13.64 -34.34 45.42
N ILE A 1009 12.90 -34.18 44.32
CA ILE A 1009 13.41 -33.71 43.01
C ILE A 1009 13.14 -32.21 42.85
N LEU A 1010 11.99 -31.73 43.30
CA LEU A 1010 11.55 -30.33 43.20
C LEU A 1010 10.84 -29.91 44.48
N ASP A 1011 11.17 -28.73 44.99
CA ASP A 1011 10.59 -28.18 46.22
C ASP A 1011 10.22 -26.70 46.03
N CYS A 1012 8.95 -26.36 46.20
CA CYS A 1012 8.40 -25.03 45.91
C CYS A 1012 7.88 -24.33 47.17
N TYR A 1013 8.30 -23.07 47.33
CA TYR A 1013 8.02 -22.24 48.49
C TYR A 1013 7.27 -20.97 48.10
N TYR A 1014 6.33 -20.54 48.94
CA TYR A 1014 5.73 -19.23 48.81
C TYR A 1014 6.57 -18.19 49.56
N ASN A 1015 6.85 -17.03 48.94
CA ASN A 1015 7.66 -15.98 49.58
C ASN A 1015 6.87 -14.67 49.78
N SER A 1016 5.90 -14.37 48.91
CA SER A 1016 4.95 -13.25 49.05
C SER A 1016 3.70 -13.47 48.15
N PRO A 1017 2.62 -12.67 48.31
CA PRO A 1017 1.39 -12.74 47.50
C PRO A 1017 1.58 -12.77 45.97
N THR A 1018 2.74 -12.35 45.48
CA THR A 1018 3.07 -12.20 44.05
C THR A 1018 4.46 -12.78 43.75
N ALA A 1019 5.00 -13.66 44.60
CA ALA A 1019 6.32 -14.25 44.38
C ALA A 1019 6.42 -15.68 44.90
N ALA A 1020 6.70 -16.62 44.00
CA ALA A 1020 7.09 -17.99 44.32
C ALA A 1020 8.61 -18.16 44.25
N GLN A 1021 9.14 -19.09 45.06
CA GLN A 1021 10.53 -19.51 45.06
C GLN A 1021 10.63 -21.00 44.71
N LEU A 1022 11.37 -21.32 43.66
CA LEU A 1022 11.63 -22.68 43.18
C LEU A 1022 12.98 -23.16 43.68
N ARG A 1023 13.05 -24.37 44.23
CA ARG A 1023 14.31 -25.03 44.59
C ARG A 1023 14.34 -26.45 44.02
N ILE A 1024 15.41 -26.78 43.31
CA ILE A 1024 15.64 -28.13 42.77
C ILE A 1024 16.69 -28.78 43.66
N GLU A 1025 16.30 -29.81 44.42
CA GLU A 1025 17.22 -30.61 45.22
C GLU A 1025 17.34 -32.00 44.59
N ARG A 1026 18.53 -32.61 44.65
CA ARG A 1026 18.69 -34.05 44.47
C ARG A 1026 19.65 -34.49 45.56
N ASP A 1027 19.15 -35.21 46.57
CA ASP A 1027 20.00 -35.69 47.65
C ASP A 1027 20.82 -36.90 47.16
N SER A 1028 21.93 -36.63 46.47
CA SER A 1028 22.87 -37.68 46.13
C SER A 1028 23.62 -38.07 47.40
N ASN A 1029 23.28 -39.23 47.98
CA ASN A 1029 24.10 -39.90 48.99
C ASN A 1029 25.46 -40.40 48.44
N ASN A 1030 26.06 -39.67 47.49
CA ASN A 1030 27.48 -39.73 47.11
C ASN A 1030 27.89 -38.48 46.33
N GLY A 1031 28.13 -37.40 47.07
CA GLY A 1031 29.13 -36.36 46.82
C GLY A 1031 29.26 -35.79 45.40
N GLY A 1032 28.60 -34.65 45.14
CA GLY A 1032 29.02 -33.73 44.08
C GLY A 1032 28.07 -32.57 43.76
N LEU A 1033 28.35 -31.40 44.36
CA LEU A 1033 27.87 -30.04 44.03
C LEU A 1033 26.36 -29.74 44.21
N TYR A 1034 26.04 -29.07 45.33
CA TYR A 1034 24.82 -28.27 45.50
C TYR A 1034 24.86 -27.08 44.54
N ASN A 1035 23.81 -26.89 43.74
CA ASN A 1035 23.50 -25.59 43.18
C ASN A 1035 22.16 -25.14 43.75
N ASP A 1036 22.19 -24.35 44.82
CA ASP A 1036 21.04 -23.58 45.26
C ASP A 1036 20.82 -22.44 44.26
N TYR A 1037 19.78 -22.56 43.44
CA TYR A 1037 19.33 -21.45 42.62
C TYR A 1037 18.09 -20.84 43.28
N GLU A 1038 18.18 -19.58 43.72
CA GLU A 1038 17.03 -18.81 44.20
C GLU A 1038 16.52 -17.91 43.07
N TYR A 1039 15.28 -18.14 42.63
CA TYR A 1039 14.60 -17.27 41.66
C TYR A 1039 13.32 -16.72 42.28
N MET A 1040 13.08 -15.41 42.09
CA MET A 1040 11.87 -14.71 42.51
C MET A 1040 10.99 -14.49 41.27
N LEU A 1041 9.84 -15.17 41.19
CA LEU A 1041 8.99 -15.19 40.00
C LEU A 1041 7.55 -14.78 40.31
N ASN A 1042 6.94 -13.96 39.45
CA ASN A 1042 5.53 -13.60 39.47
C ASN A 1042 4.85 -14.39 38.34
N MET A 1043 3.98 -15.36 38.64
CA MET A 1043 3.66 -16.46 37.70
C MET A 1043 2.17 -16.60 37.40
N THR A 1044 1.85 -16.85 36.12
CA THR A 1044 0.53 -17.30 35.61
C THR A 1044 0.60 -18.63 34.84
N HIS A 1045 1.75 -19.03 34.30
CA HIS A 1045 1.96 -20.30 33.59
C HIS A 1045 3.41 -20.80 33.77
N MET A 1046 3.65 -22.12 33.83
CA MET A 1046 5.00 -22.69 33.90
C MET A 1046 5.15 -23.99 33.09
N THR A 1047 6.17 -24.05 32.23
CA THR A 1047 6.62 -25.30 31.61
C THR A 1047 8.06 -25.60 32.04
N MET A 1048 8.36 -26.83 32.42
CA MET A 1048 9.70 -27.18 32.88
C MET A 1048 10.23 -28.48 32.25
N ASP A 1049 11.37 -28.38 31.58
CA ASP A 1049 12.06 -29.51 30.97
C ASP A 1049 13.23 -29.96 31.87
N ILE A 1050 13.17 -31.18 32.40
CA ILE A 1050 14.22 -31.76 33.24
C ILE A 1050 14.87 -32.92 32.51
N THR A 1051 16.05 -32.69 31.93
CA THR A 1051 16.82 -33.77 31.31
C THR A 1051 17.68 -34.53 32.32
N CYS A 1052 17.76 -35.87 32.21
CA CYS A 1052 18.44 -36.73 33.19
C CYS A 1052 19.98 -36.56 33.25
N ASN A 1053 20.54 -35.58 32.56
CA ASN A 1053 21.94 -35.19 32.63
C ASN A 1053 22.12 -33.78 33.22
N ASN A 1054 21.66 -33.56 34.45
CA ASN A 1054 22.00 -32.40 35.31
C ASN A 1054 21.83 -31.00 34.66
N VAL A 1055 20.94 -30.84 33.68
CA VAL A 1055 20.52 -29.54 33.12
C VAL A 1055 18.99 -29.51 33.14
N ALA A 1056 18.43 -28.84 34.14
CA ALA A 1056 17.04 -28.40 34.07
C ALA A 1056 17.02 -27.12 33.23
N THR A 1057 16.21 -27.11 32.18
CA THR A 1057 15.93 -25.90 31.39
C THR A 1057 14.47 -25.57 31.64
N ALA A 1058 14.21 -24.59 32.50
CA ALA A 1058 12.85 -24.09 32.71
C ALA A 1058 12.58 -22.99 31.68
N ALA A 1059 11.52 -23.15 30.90
CA ALA A 1059 11.02 -22.12 29.99
C ALA A 1059 9.78 -21.49 30.63
N PHE A 1060 9.90 -20.22 31.02
CA PHE A 1060 8.79 -19.50 31.65
C PHE A 1060 8.09 -18.66 30.59
N ASP A 1061 6.77 -18.85 30.45
CA ASP A 1061 5.94 -17.99 29.64
C ASP A 1061 5.14 -17.08 30.59
N GLY A 1062 5.61 -15.84 30.79
CA GLY A 1062 5.02 -14.91 31.74
C GLY A 1062 5.69 -13.53 31.78
N ALA A 1063 4.88 -12.47 31.80
CA ALA A 1063 5.35 -11.09 31.79
C ALA A 1063 5.90 -10.64 33.15
N VAL A 1064 7.13 -10.12 33.19
CA VAL A 1064 7.69 -9.43 34.36
C VAL A 1064 7.28 -7.96 34.32
N SER A 1065 6.25 -7.56 35.09
CA SER A 1065 5.95 -6.14 35.31
C SER A 1065 6.47 -5.68 36.68
N ASN A 1066 7.23 -4.58 36.72
CA ASN A 1066 7.26 -3.74 37.91
C ASN A 1066 6.27 -2.57 37.76
N ASP A 1067 5.87 -1.96 38.88
CA ASP A 1067 4.81 -0.95 39.00
C ASP A 1067 5.00 0.34 38.16
N ASN A 1068 6.03 0.45 37.31
CA ASN A 1068 6.27 1.62 36.47
C ASN A 1068 6.39 1.34 34.96
N GLY A 1069 5.92 0.19 34.47
CA GLY A 1069 5.62 -0.02 33.05
C GLY A 1069 6.75 0.34 32.08
N ASN A 1070 7.79 -0.50 32.00
CA ASN A 1070 8.57 -0.76 30.78
C ASN A 1070 9.63 -1.86 31.01
N ILE A 1071 9.45 -2.97 30.29
CA ILE A 1071 10.40 -3.81 29.52
C ILE A 1071 9.81 -5.22 29.48
N VAL A 1072 9.55 -5.71 28.27
CA VAL A 1072 9.28 -7.11 27.94
C VAL A 1072 10.61 -7.75 27.58
N LEU A 1073 11.00 -8.80 28.29
CA LEU A 1073 11.92 -9.81 27.80
C LEU A 1073 11.09 -11.09 27.67
N SER A 1074 10.76 -11.47 26.43
CA SER A 1074 10.41 -12.85 26.09
C SER A 1074 11.73 -13.60 25.85
N ASP A 1075 11.79 -14.85 26.33
CA ASP A 1075 12.92 -15.78 26.25
C ASP A 1075 14.18 -15.43 27.05
N VAL A 1076 14.14 -15.71 28.36
CA VAL A 1076 15.37 -15.85 29.16
C VAL A 1076 15.81 -17.32 29.14
N LEU A 1077 16.73 -17.67 28.24
CA LEU A 1077 17.41 -18.96 28.25
C LEU A 1077 18.49 -18.97 29.35
N VAL A 1078 18.35 -19.81 30.38
CA VAL A 1078 19.36 -19.98 31.44
C VAL A 1078 20.15 -21.26 31.18
N ALA A 1079 21.39 -21.14 30.69
CA ALA A 1079 22.30 -22.26 30.49
C ALA A 1079 23.36 -22.36 31.61
N LYS A 1080 23.68 -23.59 32.02
CA LYS A 1080 24.62 -23.96 33.10
C LYS A 1080 26.06 -23.52 32.83
N GLN A 1081 26.76 -23.01 33.85
CA GLN A 1081 28.22 -22.88 33.88
C GLN A 1081 28.85 -24.13 34.54
N GLY A 1082 29.74 -24.85 33.84
CA GLY A 1082 30.43 -26.00 34.45
C GLY A 1082 31.56 -26.66 33.63
N GLY A 1083 32.78 -26.09 33.71
CA GLY A 1083 34.10 -26.74 33.56
C GLY A 1083 34.51 -27.25 32.15
N SER A 1084 35.70 -27.01 31.59
CA SER A 1084 37.00 -26.56 32.10
C SER A 1084 37.68 -25.61 31.10
N ALA A 1085 38.45 -24.66 31.61
CA ALA A 1085 39.09 -23.60 30.85
C ALA A 1085 40.21 -24.11 29.94
N THR A 1086 40.18 -23.74 28.65
CA THR A 1086 41.30 -23.10 27.92
C THR A 1086 40.82 -22.51 26.59
N ASP A 1087 40.96 -21.19 26.47
CA ASP A 1087 41.19 -20.38 25.27
C ASP A 1087 40.14 -20.32 24.14
N THR A 1088 39.11 -19.47 24.34
CA THR A 1088 38.77 -18.33 23.45
C THR A 1088 37.62 -17.50 24.08
N PRO A 1089 37.66 -16.15 24.10
CA PRO A 1089 36.51 -15.36 24.52
C PRO A 1089 35.45 -15.37 23.42
N PHE A 1090 34.26 -15.89 23.71
CA PHE A 1090 33.07 -15.54 22.94
C PHE A 1090 32.67 -14.11 23.33
N ASP A 1091 32.62 -13.24 22.32
CA ASP A 1091 31.92 -11.96 22.39
C ASP A 1091 30.44 -12.24 22.70
N MET A 1092 30.03 -12.04 23.97
CA MET A 1092 28.74 -11.40 24.17
C MET A 1092 28.87 -10.05 23.49
N LEU A 1093 28.15 -9.86 22.38
CA LEU A 1093 28.00 -8.55 21.76
C LEU A 1093 27.48 -7.61 22.85
N ALA A 1094 28.41 -6.79 23.32
CA ALA A 1094 28.17 -5.78 24.31
C ALA A 1094 27.03 -4.88 23.84
N LEU A 1095 25.95 -4.85 24.62
CA LEU A 1095 25.28 -3.58 24.93
C LEU A 1095 26.36 -2.63 25.43
N LYS A 1096 26.93 -1.85 24.51
CA LYS A 1096 27.82 -0.75 24.87
C LYS A 1096 27.01 0.31 25.63
N PRO A 1097 27.65 1.00 26.58
CA PRO A 1097 26.97 1.84 27.55
C PRO A 1097 26.44 3.11 26.92
N PHE A 1098 25.30 3.56 27.45
CA PHE A 1098 24.86 4.95 27.42
C PHE A 1098 26.02 5.94 27.61
N GLN A 1099 26.27 6.78 26.61
CA GLN A 1099 26.93 8.08 26.75
C GLN A 1099 26.21 9.07 25.83
N ASP A 1100 25.14 9.69 26.31
CA ASP A 1100 25.25 11.00 26.94
C ASP A 1100 23.93 11.44 27.57
N VAL A 1101 24.04 11.89 28.81
CA VAL A 1101 22.92 12.24 29.69
C VAL A 1101 22.57 13.71 29.46
N SER A 1102 21.35 13.98 28.98
CA SER A 1102 20.75 15.31 29.07
C SER A 1102 19.42 15.27 29.82
N LYS A 1103 19.46 14.90 31.12
CA LYS A 1103 18.93 15.71 32.25
C LYS A 1103 18.89 14.93 33.57
N ILE A 1104 19.41 15.61 34.59
CA ILE A 1104 19.31 15.30 36.03
C ILE A 1104 17.87 15.55 36.49
N TYR A 1105 17.29 14.62 37.28
CA TYR A 1105 16.15 14.92 38.14
C TYR A 1105 16.48 14.64 39.60
N LEU A 1106 16.47 15.73 40.39
CA LEU A 1106 16.49 15.73 41.85
C LEU A 1106 15.17 15.17 42.36
N MET A 1107 15.22 14.04 43.07
CA MET A 1107 14.07 13.55 43.83
C MET A 1107 13.97 14.31 45.15
N ASN A 1108 12.82 14.96 45.40
CA ASN A 1108 12.35 15.19 46.76
C ASN A 1108 11.04 14.44 46.94
N ARG A 1109 11.04 13.43 47.81
CA ARG A 1109 9.80 12.84 48.33
C ARG A 1109 9.22 13.81 49.34
N LEU A 1110 8.02 14.31 49.09
CA LEU A 1110 6.85 14.14 49.99
C LEU A 1110 5.70 15.06 49.57
N ASP A 1111 4.52 14.44 49.66
CA ASP A 1111 3.21 15.03 49.87
C ASP A 1111 2.35 15.41 48.67
N LYS A 1112 1.06 15.09 48.86
CA LYS A 1112 -0.04 15.14 47.92
C LYS A 1112 -0.34 16.59 47.51
N THR A 1113 -0.71 16.76 46.23
CA THR A 1113 -1.60 17.78 45.61
C THR A 1113 -0.98 18.67 44.50
N ARG A 1114 -1.63 18.61 43.32
CA ARG A 1114 -1.63 19.52 42.14
C ARG A 1114 -0.48 19.52 41.12
N LEU A 1115 -0.92 19.51 39.84
CA LEU A 1115 -0.20 19.78 38.59
C LEU A 1115 0.41 21.18 38.52
N LEU A 1116 1.54 21.31 37.82
CA LEU A 1116 1.97 22.56 37.16
C LEU A 1116 2.88 22.27 35.95
N HIS A 1117 2.51 22.85 34.81
CA HIS A 1117 3.23 22.90 33.53
C HIS A 1117 4.63 23.54 33.65
N ALA A 1118 5.58 23.09 32.81
CA ALA A 1118 6.64 23.96 32.28
C ALA A 1118 7.21 23.41 30.96
N THR A 1119 7.11 24.23 29.90
CA THR A 1119 7.68 24.04 28.56
C THR A 1119 9.14 24.50 28.55
N LEU A 1120 10.04 23.81 27.82
CA LEU A 1120 11.35 24.38 27.46
C LEU A 1120 11.88 23.84 26.12
N SER A 1121 12.43 24.77 25.37
CA SER A 1121 12.61 24.82 23.92
C SER A 1121 14.08 24.75 23.51
N LYS A 1122 14.34 23.98 22.43
CA LYS A 1122 15.57 23.84 21.60
C LYS A 1122 16.81 23.15 22.17
N PHE A 1123 17.42 22.31 21.31
CA PHE A 1123 18.87 22.02 21.27
C PHE A 1123 19.37 21.93 19.81
N TRP A 1124 20.65 22.27 19.60
CA TRP A 1124 21.49 22.08 18.40
C TRP A 1124 22.63 21.11 18.77
N ILE A 1125 23.11 20.29 17.84
CA ILE A 1125 24.35 19.50 17.98
C ILE A 1125 25.27 19.73 16.77
N GLU A 1126 26.52 20.11 17.04
CA GLU A 1126 27.65 20.15 16.11
C GLU A 1126 28.31 18.76 16.01
N LYS A 1127 28.76 18.44 14.79
CA LYS A 1127 29.38 17.17 14.33
C LYS A 1127 30.59 16.69 15.17
N LEU A 1128 30.64 15.38 15.39
CA LEU A 1128 31.68 14.48 14.84
C LEU A 1128 31.21 13.02 14.85
#